data_AF-A0A7C6UNK0-F1
#
_entry.id   AF-A0A7C6UNK0-F1
#
_cell.length_a   1.000
_cell.length_b   1.000
_cell.length_c   1.000
_cell.angle_alpha   90.00
_cell.angle_beta   90.00
_cell.angle_gamma   90.00
#
_symmetry.space_group_name_H-M   'P 1'
#
loop_
_entity.id
_entity.type
_entity.pdbx_description
1 polymer ?
#
loop_
_entity_poly.entity_id
_entity_poly.type
_entity_poly.pdbx_seq_one_letter_code
_entity_poly.pdbx_strand_id
1 'polypeptide(L)'
;MWAVIIAGGSGTRLWPLSRKLFPKQLINIGDNKISLFQETIKRVLTIIPAQRLIIVTHQEQANDIKRQLEEIEVKDAVLIKEPLALNTAPAIGLAATYIYKNDGPAAIMTVLPSDHLLSPQEKFTALLAHAKQAAANHGLITFGIQPTYPETGYGYICRGKQLADEVFAVEKFVEKPNLALAKEYLKDSRFLWNSGMFVFKTGDLIEAYQKYLPDLAGALKSVEYNDFSNLTEIYQKQKNISIDYGIMEKAKNVVVIPTDITWSDVGSWEALYQISPKDNEGNYCHGRVINIDTQNSLLYSPSRLLSTIGVKDLVVVDTADALLVCARNQSQQVKTLVDLLKEKGAAEYIAHTTEYRPWGNFTVLEDQEHYKIKRIVVNPGKRLSLQSHKHRAEHWLVVTGQALVTIDTEEKLLNEGEAVFIPVQARHRLKNPGKEKLEIIEVQRGDYLGEDDIIRYEDDYGRIEKKQKEPFQIYNDWLQSEVVDAKSKQELLKIKSNLTKIKELFNSELSFGTGGLRGIIGVGLNRMNTYVVRKTTQGLANYLNKQYPAARQLKVAIAYDTRLYSQEFAEETALVLAANGIQALIFPSPRPTPHLSFTIRELKCAAGIVITASHNPPQYNGYKVYGPDGAQAVSPFVDELTQAIAQVDIFKDVRTMSRRDAEIKGLLTVLDSEIDQCYLEKVASLAQSKPQQKIKVVFTPLHGTGLCFIPTLLKQTGFVDLFLVNEQM
;
A
#
# COMPACT_ATOMS: atom_id res chain seq x y z
N MET A 1 7.21 1.88 26.54
CA MET A 1 5.90 1.35 26.15
C MET A 1 5.50 2.06 24.88
N TRP A 2 5.04 1.32 23.88
CA TRP A 2 4.54 1.81 22.60
C TRP A 2 3.01 1.77 22.58
N ALA A 3 2.38 2.66 21.81
CA ALA A 3 0.97 2.56 21.45
C ALA A 3 0.83 2.17 19.99
N VAL A 4 0.02 1.16 19.73
CA VAL A 4 -0.38 0.72 18.39
C VAL A 4 -1.86 1.00 18.24
N ILE A 5 -2.19 1.96 17.39
CA ILE A 5 -3.56 2.34 17.08
C ILE A 5 -3.97 1.63 15.79
N ILE A 6 -4.97 0.77 15.91
CA ILE A 6 -5.54 0.06 14.75
C ILE A 6 -6.66 0.93 14.19
N ALA A 7 -6.39 1.57 13.06
CA ALA A 7 -7.29 2.49 12.38
C ALA A 7 -7.91 1.85 11.11
N GLY A 8 -8.34 0.59 11.23
CA GLY A 8 -9.00 -0.15 10.16
C GLY A 8 -10.51 -0.26 10.33
N GLY A 9 -11.21 -0.50 9.22
CA GLY A 9 -12.66 -0.73 9.22
C GLY A 9 -13.43 0.23 8.30
N SER A 10 -14.56 -0.24 7.77
CA SER A 10 -15.48 0.57 6.96
C SER A 10 -16.55 1.28 7.81
N GLY A 11 -16.82 0.80 9.03
CA GLY A 11 -17.62 1.50 10.04
C GLY A 11 -19.03 1.92 9.59
N THR A 12 -19.71 1.12 8.76
CA THR A 12 -20.91 1.56 8.01
C THR A 12 -22.21 1.63 8.81
N ARG A 13 -22.25 1.12 10.04
CA ARG A 13 -23.47 1.06 10.87
C ARG A 13 -23.93 2.42 11.42
N LEU A 14 -23.08 3.44 11.31
CA LEU A 14 -23.44 4.82 11.62
C LEU A 14 -23.79 5.61 10.35
N TRP A 15 -24.19 4.96 9.26
CA TRP A 15 -24.80 5.67 8.14
C TRP A 15 -26.04 6.43 8.66
N PRO A 16 -26.31 7.67 8.23
CA PRO A 16 -25.70 8.42 7.16
C PRO A 16 -24.53 9.31 7.61
N LEU A 17 -23.95 9.11 8.79
CA LEU A 17 -22.74 9.85 9.17
C LEU A 17 -21.48 9.16 8.65
N SER A 18 -21.44 7.82 8.67
CA SER A 18 -20.36 7.04 8.05
C SER A 18 -20.57 6.83 6.56
N ARG A 19 -19.47 6.83 5.80
CA ARG A 19 -19.40 6.53 4.37
C ARG A 19 -18.25 5.57 4.10
N LYS A 20 -18.23 4.93 2.92
CA LYS A 20 -17.08 4.09 2.51
C LYS A 20 -15.75 4.84 2.59
N LEU A 21 -15.71 6.06 2.08
CA LEU A 21 -14.52 6.92 2.07
C LEU A 21 -14.34 7.75 3.36
N PHE A 22 -15.34 7.73 4.25
CA PHE A 22 -15.30 8.46 5.52
C PHE A 22 -15.82 7.54 6.65
N PRO A 23 -15.03 6.54 7.04
CA PRO A 23 -15.42 5.52 8.02
C PRO A 23 -15.49 6.08 9.44
N LYS A 24 -16.09 5.30 10.35
CA LYS A 24 -16.41 5.67 11.73
C LYS A 24 -15.29 6.38 12.50
N GLN A 25 -14.06 5.88 12.41
CA GLN A 25 -12.92 6.44 13.14
C GLN A 25 -12.61 7.90 12.77
N LEU A 26 -12.99 8.33 11.56
CA LEU A 26 -12.75 9.69 11.08
C LEU A 26 -13.89 10.66 11.44
N ILE A 27 -14.98 10.17 12.02
CA ILE A 27 -16.18 10.94 12.32
C ILE A 27 -16.04 11.68 13.64
N ASN A 28 -16.55 12.91 13.65
CA ASN A 28 -16.79 13.70 14.85
C ASN A 28 -18.17 13.34 15.42
N ILE A 29 -18.23 13.02 16.71
CA ILE A 29 -19.47 12.63 17.38
C ILE A 29 -19.89 13.70 18.39
N GLY A 30 -21.14 14.14 18.30
CA GLY A 30 -21.68 15.17 19.18
C GLY A 30 -20.97 16.50 18.98
N ASP A 31 -20.80 17.27 20.05
CA ASP A 31 -20.17 18.60 19.99
C ASP A 31 -18.64 18.54 19.93
N ASN A 32 -18.05 17.34 19.90
CA ASN A 32 -16.61 17.19 19.79
C ASN A 32 -16.14 17.69 18.43
N LYS A 33 -15.18 18.63 18.46
CA LYS A 33 -14.55 19.19 17.26
C LYS A 33 -13.50 18.27 16.63
N ILE A 34 -13.28 17.10 17.23
CA ILE A 34 -12.27 16.13 16.84
C ILE A 34 -12.92 14.77 16.64
N SER A 35 -12.28 13.93 15.82
CA SER A 35 -12.77 12.59 15.51
C SER A 35 -12.50 11.60 16.64
N LEU A 36 -13.18 10.44 16.63
CA LEU A 36 -12.88 9.32 17.54
C LEU A 36 -11.40 8.90 17.49
N PHE A 37 -10.80 8.92 16.30
CA PHE A 37 -9.38 8.69 16.12
C PHE A 37 -8.55 9.75 16.84
N GLN A 38 -8.83 11.04 16.61
CA GLN A 38 -8.10 12.13 17.26
C GLN A 38 -8.27 12.14 18.79
N GLU A 39 -9.45 11.79 19.30
CA GLU A 39 -9.69 11.59 20.73
C GLU A 39 -8.81 10.49 21.30
N THR A 40 -8.76 9.34 20.63
CA THR A 40 -7.90 8.21 21.02
C THR A 40 -6.43 8.61 21.03
N ILE A 41 -5.97 9.34 20.01
CA ILE A 41 -4.59 9.83 19.93
C ILE A 41 -4.30 10.79 21.08
N LYS A 42 -5.15 11.80 21.33
CA LYS A 42 -4.96 12.75 22.43
C LYS A 42 -4.93 12.05 23.79
N ARG A 43 -5.84 11.10 24.02
CA ARG A 43 -5.86 10.26 25.23
C ARG A 43 -4.54 9.52 25.43
N VAL A 44 -4.01 8.92 24.37
CA VAL A 44 -2.74 8.17 24.42
C VAL A 44 -1.55 9.10 24.66
N LEU A 45 -1.53 10.28 24.04
CA LEU A 45 -0.43 11.25 24.17
C LEU A 45 -0.25 11.81 25.59
N THR A 46 -1.25 11.68 26.46
CA THR A 46 -1.09 12.01 27.89
C THR A 46 -0.17 11.03 28.63
N ILE A 47 0.11 9.85 28.04
CA ILE A 47 0.86 8.75 28.68
C ILE A 47 2.07 8.31 27.85
N ILE A 48 1.93 8.29 26.52
CA ILE A 48 2.93 7.78 25.58
C ILE A 48 3.30 8.89 24.59
N PRO A 49 4.59 9.23 24.43
CA PRO A 49 5.01 10.28 23.52
C PRO A 49 4.78 9.90 22.05
N ALA A 50 4.62 10.89 21.18
CA ALA A 50 4.31 10.70 19.76
C ALA A 50 5.33 9.81 19.01
N GLN A 51 6.62 9.85 19.40
CA GLN A 51 7.67 9.01 18.79
C GLN A 51 7.48 7.51 19.05
N ARG A 52 6.63 7.16 20.03
CA ARG A 52 6.27 5.78 20.38
C ARG A 52 4.83 5.42 19.98
N LEU A 53 4.28 6.17 19.05
CA LEU A 53 2.95 5.95 18.49
C LEU A 53 3.07 5.33 17.09
N ILE A 54 2.42 4.19 16.91
CA ILE A 54 2.27 3.52 15.61
C ILE A 54 0.79 3.55 15.25
N ILE A 55 0.46 4.02 14.05
CA ILE A 55 -0.87 3.91 13.49
C ILE A 55 -0.82 2.91 12.34
N VAL A 56 -1.64 1.87 12.42
CA VAL A 56 -1.79 0.88 11.34
C VAL A 56 -3.13 1.12 10.68
N THR A 57 -3.13 1.39 9.38
CA THR A 57 -4.33 1.73 8.60
C THR A 57 -4.24 1.21 7.18
N HIS A 58 -5.37 1.07 6.49
CA HIS A 58 -5.38 0.78 5.06
C HIS A 58 -4.77 1.93 4.25
N GLN A 59 -4.06 1.60 3.15
CA GLN A 59 -3.40 2.59 2.30
C GLN A 59 -4.34 3.69 1.76
N GLU A 60 -5.60 3.34 1.47
CA GLU A 60 -6.61 4.30 0.98
C GLU A 60 -6.96 5.36 2.04
N GLN A 61 -6.85 5.01 3.34
CA GLN A 61 -7.18 5.90 4.46
C GLN A 61 -5.95 6.65 4.99
N ALA A 62 -4.75 6.32 4.52
CA ALA A 62 -3.49 6.87 5.05
C ALA A 62 -3.41 8.40 4.95
N ASN A 63 -3.98 8.98 3.89
CA ASN A 63 -3.99 10.43 3.70
C ASN A 63 -4.93 11.14 4.69
N ASP A 64 -6.11 10.56 4.96
CA ASP A 64 -7.03 11.10 5.95
C ASP A 64 -6.47 11.01 7.37
N ILE A 65 -5.85 9.88 7.72
CA ILE A 65 -5.17 9.69 9.00
C ILE A 65 -4.05 10.72 9.16
N LYS A 66 -3.22 10.90 8.13
CA LYS A 66 -2.15 11.90 8.15
C LYS A 66 -2.70 13.31 8.35
N ARG A 67 -3.76 13.69 7.63
CA ARG A 67 -4.43 14.99 7.83
C ARG A 67 -4.93 15.14 9.26
N GLN A 68 -5.64 14.16 9.79
CA GLN A 68 -6.18 14.25 11.15
C GLN A 68 -5.10 14.33 12.22
N LEU A 69 -3.93 13.70 12.02
CA LEU A 69 -2.76 13.87 12.88
C LEU A 69 -2.18 15.30 12.78
N GLU A 70 -2.06 15.84 11.56
CA GLU A 70 -1.61 17.22 11.33
C GLU A 70 -2.53 18.26 11.98
N GLU A 71 -3.85 18.05 11.94
CA GLU A 71 -4.87 18.92 12.56
C GLU A 71 -4.76 18.99 14.10
N ILE A 72 -4.18 17.96 14.73
CA ILE A 72 -3.88 17.94 16.18
C ILE A 72 -2.38 18.07 16.47
N GLU A 73 -1.61 18.54 15.48
CA GLU A 73 -0.18 18.87 15.58
C GLU A 73 0.74 17.67 15.92
N VAL A 74 0.37 16.46 15.52
CA VAL A 74 1.18 15.24 15.72
C VAL A 74 1.99 14.92 14.46
N LYS A 75 3.33 14.94 14.56
CA LYS A 75 4.24 14.74 13.42
C LYS A 75 5.10 13.48 13.48
N ASP A 76 5.47 13.02 14.67
CA ASP A 76 6.49 11.97 14.85
C ASP A 76 5.93 10.55 14.97
N ALA A 77 4.64 10.36 14.66
CA ALA A 77 4.01 9.04 14.72
C ALA A 77 4.37 8.19 13.49
N VAL A 78 4.61 6.90 13.71
CA VAL A 78 4.88 5.94 12.64
C VAL A 78 3.57 5.53 11.98
N LEU A 79 3.39 5.84 10.71
CA LEU A 79 2.22 5.44 9.93
C LEU A 79 2.54 4.22 9.06
N ILE A 80 1.96 3.08 9.41
CA ILE A 80 2.08 1.84 8.64
C ILE A 80 0.84 1.69 7.74
N LYS A 81 1.08 1.60 6.43
CA LYS A 81 0.04 1.53 5.40
C LYS A 81 -0.16 0.10 4.95
N GLU A 82 -1.23 -0.54 5.42
CA GLU A 82 -1.61 -1.88 4.98
C GLU A 82 -2.09 -1.84 3.52
N PRO A 83 -1.54 -2.69 2.63
CA PRO A 83 -1.94 -2.74 1.23
C PRO A 83 -3.25 -3.51 1.03
N LEU A 84 -3.63 -4.36 1.99
CA LEU A 84 -4.84 -5.18 1.99
C LEU A 84 -5.42 -5.23 3.41
N ALA A 85 -6.75 -5.17 3.52
CA ALA A 85 -7.43 -5.31 4.82
C ALA A 85 -7.54 -6.79 5.24
N LEU A 86 -6.59 -7.25 6.07
CA LEU A 86 -6.50 -8.64 6.53
C LEU A 86 -6.84 -8.84 8.01
N ASN A 87 -7.56 -7.88 8.61
CA ASN A 87 -8.04 -7.90 10.00
C ASN A 87 -6.90 -7.71 11.04
N THR A 88 -7.19 -7.88 12.32
CA THR A 88 -6.31 -7.36 13.39
C THR A 88 -5.02 -8.15 13.60
N ALA A 89 -4.95 -9.46 13.29
CA ALA A 89 -3.72 -10.22 13.56
C ALA A 89 -2.54 -9.80 12.65
N PRO A 90 -2.69 -9.63 11.33
CA PRO A 90 -1.60 -9.09 10.50
C PRO A 90 -1.16 -7.69 10.91
N ALA A 91 -2.13 -6.80 11.19
CA ALA A 91 -1.87 -5.41 11.60
C ALA A 91 -1.07 -5.34 12.92
N ILE A 92 -1.51 -6.06 13.95
CA ILE A 92 -0.85 -6.10 15.26
C ILE A 92 0.51 -6.78 15.16
N GLY A 93 0.62 -7.87 14.40
CA GLY A 93 1.88 -8.61 14.22
C GLY A 93 2.94 -7.78 13.49
N LEU A 94 2.54 -6.98 12.51
CA LEU A 94 3.41 -6.05 11.80
C LEU A 94 3.96 -4.98 12.77
N ALA A 95 3.09 -4.34 13.55
CA ALA A 95 3.52 -3.37 14.56
C ALA A 95 4.38 -4.00 15.66
N ALA A 96 4.03 -5.19 16.15
CA ALA A 96 4.78 -5.90 17.16
C ALA A 96 6.20 -6.27 16.68
N THR A 97 6.34 -6.71 15.44
CA THR A 97 7.65 -7.05 14.85
C THR A 97 8.49 -5.80 14.62
N TYR A 98 7.87 -4.68 14.20
CA TYR A 98 8.54 -3.39 14.12
C TYR A 98 9.10 -2.96 15.48
N ILE A 99 8.27 -2.99 16.53
CA ILE A 99 8.69 -2.63 17.89
C ILE A 99 9.77 -3.58 18.39
N TYR A 100 9.62 -4.89 18.17
CA TYR A 100 10.60 -5.89 18.55
C TYR A 100 11.98 -5.64 17.92
N LYS A 101 12.03 -5.26 16.63
CA LYS A 101 13.29 -4.95 15.94
C LYS A 101 13.97 -3.68 16.48
N ASN A 102 13.20 -2.69 16.93
CA ASN A 102 13.72 -1.40 17.40
C ASN A 102 14.06 -1.39 18.90
N ASP A 103 13.16 -1.87 19.76
CA ASP A 103 13.27 -1.79 21.23
C ASP A 103 13.47 -3.16 21.91
N GLY A 104 13.50 -4.26 21.13
CA GLY A 104 13.78 -5.61 21.63
C GLY A 104 12.58 -6.36 22.22
N PRO A 105 12.81 -7.60 22.73
CA PRO A 105 11.76 -8.49 23.23
C PRO A 105 11.10 -8.04 24.54
N ALA A 106 11.76 -7.17 25.31
CA ALA A 106 11.24 -6.67 26.58
C ALA A 106 10.32 -5.44 26.42
N ALA A 107 10.18 -4.92 25.20
CA ALA A 107 9.32 -3.78 24.94
C ALA A 107 7.85 -4.12 25.26
N ILE A 108 7.15 -3.18 25.90
CA ILE A 108 5.70 -3.28 26.12
C ILE A 108 4.97 -2.47 25.05
N MET A 109 3.91 -3.03 24.50
CA MET A 109 3.00 -2.36 23.57
C MET A 109 1.57 -2.44 24.05
N THR A 110 0.83 -1.34 23.94
CA THR A 110 -0.63 -1.33 24.05
C THR A 110 -1.22 -1.28 22.66
N VAL A 111 -2.25 -2.10 22.41
CA VAL A 111 -3.03 -2.09 21.17
C VAL A 111 -4.39 -1.50 21.48
N LEU A 112 -4.77 -0.46 20.74
CA LEU A 112 -6.01 0.28 20.96
C LEU A 112 -6.75 0.43 19.62
N PRO A 113 -8.04 0.10 19.56
CA PRO A 113 -8.89 0.50 18.44
C PRO A 113 -8.98 2.03 18.36
N SER A 114 -9.02 2.57 17.15
CA SER A 114 -9.09 4.03 16.92
C SER A 114 -10.48 4.63 17.18
N ASP A 115 -11.48 3.79 17.44
CA ASP A 115 -12.88 4.12 17.25
C ASP A 115 -13.74 3.81 18.48
N HIS A 116 -13.09 3.73 19.65
CA HIS A 116 -13.71 3.49 20.95
C HIS A 116 -13.76 4.76 21.81
N LEU A 117 -14.91 4.96 22.47
CA LEU A 117 -15.07 5.96 23.52
C LEU A 117 -14.67 5.35 24.87
N LEU A 118 -13.76 6.02 25.57
CA LEU A 118 -13.29 5.65 26.91
C LEU A 118 -13.30 6.88 27.80
N SER A 119 -13.90 6.76 28.98
CA SER A 119 -13.99 7.84 29.96
C SER A 119 -14.10 7.28 31.39
N PRO A 120 -13.55 7.95 32.43
CA PRO A 120 -12.75 9.17 32.37
C PRO A 120 -11.27 8.89 32.08
N GLN A 121 -10.54 9.93 31.67
CA GLN A 121 -9.14 9.84 31.23
C GLN A 121 -8.20 9.35 32.34
N GLU A 122 -8.46 9.73 33.59
CA GLU A 122 -7.65 9.36 34.75
C GLU A 122 -7.71 7.86 35.01
N LYS A 123 -8.90 7.26 34.90
CA LYS A 123 -9.08 5.80 35.03
C LYS A 123 -8.38 5.04 33.91
N PHE A 124 -8.46 5.53 32.67
CA PHE A 124 -7.73 4.93 31.55
C PHE A 124 -6.21 4.94 31.79
N THR A 125 -5.71 6.04 32.35
CA THR A 125 -4.29 6.21 32.64
C THR A 125 -3.81 5.24 33.72
N ALA A 126 -4.57 5.12 34.82
CA ALA A 126 -4.31 4.14 35.87
C ALA A 126 -4.38 2.70 35.34
N LEU A 127 -5.37 2.40 34.51
CA LEU A 127 -5.58 1.09 33.89
C LEU A 127 -4.38 0.68 33.01
N LEU A 128 -3.89 1.57 32.15
CA LEU A 128 -2.71 1.28 31.32
C LEU A 128 -1.43 1.14 32.14
N ALA A 129 -1.26 1.93 33.20
CA ALA A 129 -0.12 1.79 34.10
C ALA A 129 -0.12 0.43 34.80
N HIS A 130 -1.28 -0.01 35.28
CA HIS A 130 -1.46 -1.32 35.90
C HIS A 130 -1.26 -2.46 34.89
N ALA A 131 -1.84 -2.37 33.69
CA ALA A 131 -1.67 -3.35 32.63
C ALA A 131 -0.22 -3.48 32.16
N LYS A 132 0.53 -2.38 32.12
CA LYS A 132 1.97 -2.41 31.81
C LYS A 132 2.76 -3.22 32.85
N GLN A 133 2.42 -3.09 34.13
CA GLN A 133 3.05 -3.89 35.20
C GLN A 133 2.65 -5.37 35.09
N ALA A 134 1.37 -5.66 34.83
CA ALA A 134 0.88 -7.01 34.66
C ALA A 134 1.51 -7.72 33.44
N ALA A 135 1.63 -7.03 32.31
CA ALA A 135 2.23 -7.56 31.07
C ALA A 135 3.71 -7.92 31.22
N ALA A 136 4.42 -7.28 32.16
CA ALA A 136 5.82 -7.63 32.43
C ALA A 136 5.96 -9.00 33.14
N ASN A 137 4.94 -9.44 33.88
CA ASN A 137 5.04 -10.56 34.82
C ASN A 137 4.17 -11.78 34.47
N HIS A 138 3.07 -11.62 33.72
CA HIS A 138 2.07 -12.69 33.58
C HIS A 138 1.89 -13.22 32.15
N GLY A 139 1.51 -12.39 31.18
CA GLY A 139 1.20 -12.86 29.83
C GLY A 139 0.49 -11.85 28.93
N LEU A 140 -0.35 -12.35 28.02
CA LEU A 140 -1.08 -11.56 27.04
C LEU A 140 -2.30 -10.89 27.71
N ILE A 141 -2.23 -9.57 27.92
CA ILE A 141 -3.25 -8.85 28.69
C ILE A 141 -4.38 -8.37 27.78
N THR A 142 -5.63 -8.61 28.20
CA THR A 142 -6.86 -8.01 27.65
C THR A 142 -7.63 -7.30 28.79
N PHE A 143 -8.61 -6.47 28.42
CA PHE A 143 -9.46 -5.75 29.36
C PHE A 143 -10.90 -6.24 29.27
N GLY A 144 -11.49 -6.48 30.43
CA GLY A 144 -12.86 -6.98 30.56
C GLY A 144 -13.82 -5.89 31.03
N ILE A 145 -14.88 -5.63 30.27
CA ILE A 145 -15.96 -4.71 30.64
C ILE A 145 -17.12 -5.51 31.22
N GLN A 146 -17.76 -5.02 32.28
CA GLN A 146 -18.93 -5.69 32.86
C GLN A 146 -20.11 -5.66 31.85
N PRO A 147 -20.67 -6.81 31.45
CA PRO A 147 -21.81 -6.85 30.54
C PRO A 147 -23.07 -6.31 31.22
N THR A 148 -23.79 -5.43 30.53
CA THR A 148 -25.07 -4.86 30.98
C THR A 148 -26.28 -5.39 30.20
N TYR A 149 -26.04 -6.04 29.06
CA TYR A 149 -27.06 -6.67 28.22
C TYR A 149 -26.44 -7.84 27.41
N PRO A 150 -27.23 -8.73 26.78
CA PRO A 150 -26.68 -9.89 26.08
C PRO A 150 -26.26 -9.53 24.65
N GLU A 151 -25.18 -8.75 24.50
CA GLU A 151 -24.62 -8.39 23.18
C GLU A 151 -24.04 -9.63 22.49
N THR A 152 -24.26 -9.77 21.18
CA THR A 152 -23.76 -10.86 20.33
C THR A 152 -22.62 -10.43 19.41
N GLY A 153 -22.41 -9.11 19.28
CA GLY A 153 -21.34 -8.51 18.50
C GLY A 153 -19.99 -8.45 19.21
N TYR A 154 -19.93 -8.70 20.52
CA TYR A 154 -18.71 -8.66 21.33
C TYR A 154 -18.16 -10.05 21.64
N GLY A 155 -16.86 -10.13 21.89
CA GLY A 155 -16.26 -11.28 22.55
C GLY A 155 -16.57 -11.30 24.05
N TYR A 156 -16.62 -12.48 24.64
CA TYR A 156 -16.82 -12.70 26.07
C TYR A 156 -15.61 -13.43 26.67
N ILE A 157 -15.21 -13.00 27.86
CA ILE A 157 -14.07 -13.49 28.61
C ILE A 157 -14.58 -13.96 29.97
N CYS A 158 -14.42 -15.24 30.28
CA CYS A 158 -14.66 -15.77 31.62
C CYS A 158 -13.40 -15.61 32.46
N ARG A 159 -13.47 -14.79 33.52
CA ARG A 159 -12.38 -14.66 34.49
C ARG A 159 -12.25 -15.95 35.30
N GLY A 160 -11.02 -16.44 35.39
CA GLY A 160 -10.63 -17.61 36.17
C GLY A 160 -9.94 -17.22 37.47
N LYS A 161 -8.85 -17.92 37.80
CA LYS A 161 -8.09 -17.70 39.02
C LYS A 161 -7.42 -16.31 39.03
N GLN A 162 -7.49 -15.63 40.16
CA GLN A 162 -6.74 -14.39 40.41
C GLN A 162 -5.23 -14.67 40.47
N LEU A 163 -4.45 -13.90 39.73
CA LEU A 163 -2.98 -14.01 39.64
C LEU A 163 -2.28 -12.90 40.43
N ALA A 164 -2.86 -11.70 40.45
CA ALA A 164 -2.43 -10.56 41.24
C ALA A 164 -3.63 -9.65 41.57
N ASP A 165 -3.40 -8.52 42.24
CA ASP A 165 -4.46 -7.55 42.52
C ASP A 165 -5.14 -7.10 41.22
N GLU A 166 -6.46 -7.30 41.11
CA GLU A 166 -7.29 -7.05 39.92
C GLU A 166 -6.82 -7.70 38.59
N VAL A 167 -5.96 -8.72 38.66
CA VAL A 167 -5.43 -9.44 37.48
C VAL A 167 -5.84 -10.91 37.54
N PHE A 168 -6.53 -11.41 36.52
CA PHE A 168 -7.09 -12.78 36.49
C PHE A 168 -6.66 -13.55 35.25
N ALA A 169 -6.42 -14.86 35.39
CA ALA A 169 -6.27 -15.74 34.23
C ALA A 169 -7.58 -15.81 33.45
N VAL A 170 -7.52 -15.92 32.12
CA VAL A 170 -8.69 -16.20 31.30
C VAL A 170 -8.97 -17.71 31.29
N GLU A 171 -10.12 -18.10 31.83
CA GLU A 171 -10.58 -19.51 31.81
C GLU A 171 -11.15 -19.87 30.44
N LYS A 172 -11.90 -18.94 29.85
CA LYS A 172 -12.56 -19.13 28.56
C LYS A 172 -12.66 -17.81 27.81
N PHE A 173 -12.35 -17.84 26.52
CA PHE A 173 -12.59 -16.73 25.60
C PHE A 173 -13.55 -17.22 24.51
N VAL A 174 -14.59 -16.45 24.22
CA VAL A 174 -15.61 -16.77 23.22
C VAL A 174 -15.91 -15.55 22.37
N GLU A 175 -15.48 -15.52 21.12
CA GLU A 175 -15.80 -14.42 20.21
C GLU A 175 -17.23 -14.54 19.65
N LYS A 176 -18.05 -13.50 19.83
CA LYS A 176 -19.39 -13.32 19.21
C LYS A 176 -20.34 -14.51 19.42
N PRO A 177 -20.75 -14.79 20.68
CA PRO A 177 -21.69 -15.86 20.97
C PRO A 177 -23.08 -15.58 20.37
N ASN A 178 -23.87 -16.63 20.19
CA ASN A 178 -25.29 -16.46 19.89
C ASN A 178 -26.05 -15.86 21.08
N LEU A 179 -27.26 -15.33 20.84
CA LEU A 179 -28.06 -14.65 21.86
C LEU A 179 -28.38 -15.52 23.09
N ALA A 180 -28.53 -16.83 22.92
CA ALA A 180 -28.81 -17.74 24.03
C ALA A 180 -27.60 -17.81 24.99
N LEU A 181 -26.41 -18.02 24.44
CA LEU A 181 -25.15 -18.03 25.21
C LEU A 181 -24.86 -16.66 25.83
N ALA A 182 -25.08 -15.55 25.11
CA ALA A 182 -24.91 -14.21 25.65
C ALA A 182 -25.81 -13.96 26.88
N LYS A 183 -27.05 -14.45 26.86
CA LYS A 183 -27.97 -14.40 28.01
C LYS A 183 -27.50 -15.27 29.19
N GLU A 184 -26.86 -16.40 28.91
CA GLU A 184 -26.26 -17.23 29.96
C GLU A 184 -25.04 -16.54 30.58
N TYR A 185 -24.15 -15.98 29.75
CA TYR A 185 -22.95 -15.28 30.20
C TYR A 185 -23.30 -14.05 31.03
N LEU A 186 -24.36 -13.31 30.66
CA LEU A 186 -24.84 -12.17 31.43
C LEU A 186 -25.25 -12.55 32.87
N LYS A 187 -25.67 -13.79 33.13
CA LYS A 187 -26.06 -14.26 34.47
C LYS A 187 -24.87 -14.63 35.34
N ASP A 188 -23.71 -14.94 34.76
CA ASP A 188 -22.50 -15.28 35.49
C ASP A 188 -21.56 -14.05 35.53
N SER A 189 -21.43 -13.44 36.71
CA SER A 189 -20.58 -12.26 36.96
C SER A 189 -19.09 -12.47 36.66
N ARG A 190 -18.66 -13.69 36.33
CA ARG A 190 -17.30 -13.97 35.85
C ARG A 190 -17.10 -13.60 34.39
N PHE A 191 -18.17 -13.52 33.60
CA PHE A 191 -18.07 -13.14 32.20
C PHE A 191 -18.00 -11.63 32.03
N LEU A 192 -17.04 -11.21 31.21
CA LEU A 192 -16.75 -9.84 30.85
C LEU A 192 -16.77 -9.70 29.33
N TRP A 193 -17.15 -8.54 28.80
CA TRP A 193 -16.95 -8.24 27.38
C TRP A 193 -15.47 -7.98 27.10
N ASN A 194 -14.97 -8.55 26.00
CA ASN A 194 -13.68 -8.20 25.43
C ASN A 194 -13.73 -6.78 24.88
N SER A 195 -12.92 -5.88 25.43
CA SER A 195 -12.91 -4.49 24.99
C SER A 195 -12.16 -4.25 23.67
N GLY A 196 -11.53 -5.30 23.09
CA GLY A 196 -10.67 -5.20 21.90
C GLY A 196 -9.35 -4.44 22.13
N MET A 197 -9.06 -4.07 23.37
CA MET A 197 -7.79 -3.43 23.76
C MET A 197 -6.88 -4.49 24.38
N PHE A 198 -5.57 -4.36 24.15
CA PHE A 198 -4.60 -5.32 24.63
C PHE A 198 -3.32 -4.66 25.12
N VAL A 199 -2.60 -5.34 26.02
CA VAL A 199 -1.22 -4.98 26.38
C VAL A 199 -0.35 -6.23 26.32
N PHE A 200 0.77 -6.11 25.61
CA PHE A 200 1.68 -7.23 25.37
C PHE A 200 3.11 -6.85 25.65
N LYS A 201 3.89 -7.79 26.18
CA LYS A 201 5.34 -7.80 25.97
C LYS A 201 5.61 -8.33 24.57
N THR A 202 6.42 -7.63 23.78
CA THR A 202 6.63 -7.97 22.36
C THR A 202 7.20 -9.37 22.17
N GLY A 203 8.13 -9.80 23.02
CA GLY A 203 8.66 -11.17 22.99
C GLY A 203 7.58 -12.24 23.13
N ASP A 204 6.72 -12.12 24.15
CA ASP A 204 5.65 -13.09 24.41
C ASP A 204 4.63 -13.13 23.26
N LEU A 205 4.34 -11.98 22.66
CA LEU A 205 3.45 -11.91 21.51
C LEU A 205 4.07 -12.56 20.27
N ILE A 206 5.35 -12.30 19.98
CA ILE A 206 6.05 -12.93 18.85
C ILE A 206 6.11 -14.46 19.01
N GLU A 207 6.35 -14.96 20.23
CA GLU A 207 6.27 -16.40 20.53
C GLU A 207 4.86 -16.95 20.29
N ALA A 208 3.82 -16.21 20.67
CA ALA A 208 2.44 -16.59 20.41
C ALA A 208 2.14 -16.64 18.90
N TYR A 209 2.63 -15.69 18.09
CA TYR A 209 2.53 -15.75 16.63
C TYR A 209 3.26 -16.99 16.08
N GLN A 210 4.48 -17.28 16.53
CA GLN A 210 5.23 -18.46 16.08
C GLN A 210 4.48 -19.77 16.39
N LYS A 211 3.80 -19.82 17.54
CA LYS A 211 3.08 -21.01 17.98
C LYS A 211 1.72 -21.21 17.29
N TYR A 212 0.93 -20.15 17.17
CA TYR A 212 -0.47 -20.26 16.73
C TYR A 212 -0.70 -19.80 15.29
N LEU A 213 0.19 -18.98 14.74
CA LEU A 213 0.15 -18.45 13.37
C LEU A 213 1.55 -18.47 12.69
N PRO A 214 2.22 -19.65 12.61
CA PRO A 214 3.62 -19.75 12.17
C PRO A 214 3.86 -19.19 10.77
N ASP A 215 2.93 -19.39 9.83
CA ASP A 215 3.02 -18.86 8.46
C ASP A 215 3.08 -17.33 8.47
N LEU A 216 2.18 -16.70 9.23
CA LEU A 216 2.15 -15.24 9.38
C LEU A 216 3.40 -14.74 10.12
N ALA A 217 3.87 -15.45 11.14
CA ALA A 217 5.09 -15.10 11.86
C ALA A 217 6.32 -15.10 10.94
N GLY A 218 6.46 -16.13 10.10
CA GLY A 218 7.52 -16.23 9.10
C GLY A 218 7.44 -15.10 8.07
N ALA A 219 6.23 -14.84 7.58
CA ALA A 219 5.96 -13.76 6.62
C ALA A 219 6.30 -12.38 7.19
N LEU A 220 5.83 -12.06 8.41
CA LEU A 220 6.13 -10.80 9.08
C LEU A 220 7.62 -10.60 9.37
N LYS A 221 8.37 -11.68 9.62
CA LYS A 221 9.83 -11.61 9.79
C LYS A 221 10.54 -11.15 8.52
N SER A 222 10.03 -11.54 7.35
CA SER A 222 10.56 -11.19 6.02
C SER A 222 10.19 -9.79 5.53
N VAL A 223 9.36 -9.04 6.25
CA VAL A 223 9.04 -7.65 5.89
C VAL A 223 10.29 -6.78 6.03
N GLU A 224 10.51 -5.91 5.04
CA GLU A 224 11.51 -4.84 5.07
C GLU A 224 10.95 -3.65 5.86
N TYR A 225 11.27 -3.53 7.15
CA TYR A 225 10.67 -2.53 8.05
C TYR A 225 11.23 -1.11 7.91
N ASN A 226 12.27 -0.92 7.09
CA ASN A 226 12.82 0.40 6.83
C ASN A 226 11.89 1.22 5.93
N ASP A 227 11.24 0.57 4.97
CA ASP A 227 10.40 1.24 3.95
C ASP A 227 9.09 0.51 3.61
N PHE A 228 8.88 -0.70 4.14
CA PHE A 228 7.74 -1.58 3.85
C PHE A 228 7.60 -1.93 2.35
N SER A 229 8.70 -1.88 1.58
CA SER A 229 8.72 -2.05 0.12
C SER A 229 8.15 -3.39 -0.37
N ASN A 230 8.33 -4.46 0.39
CA ASN A 230 7.83 -5.79 0.08
C ASN A 230 6.50 -6.16 0.77
N LEU A 231 5.88 -5.21 1.48
CA LEU A 231 4.70 -5.49 2.31
C LEU A 231 3.51 -6.01 1.50
N THR A 232 3.29 -5.47 0.30
CA THR A 232 2.21 -5.90 -0.60
C THR A 232 2.32 -7.35 -1.02
N GLU A 233 3.52 -7.80 -1.44
CA GLU A 233 3.73 -9.19 -1.85
C GLU A 233 3.51 -10.14 -0.66
N ILE A 234 3.98 -9.75 0.52
CA ILE A 234 3.82 -10.54 1.74
C ILE A 234 2.34 -10.66 2.09
N TYR A 235 1.61 -9.54 2.14
CA TYR A 235 0.19 -9.49 2.50
C TYR A 235 -0.70 -10.27 1.52
N GLN A 236 -0.42 -10.25 0.22
CA GLN A 236 -1.19 -11.01 -0.79
C GLN A 236 -1.24 -12.52 -0.52
N LYS A 237 -0.26 -13.06 0.22
CA LYS A 237 -0.15 -14.48 0.56
C LYS A 237 -0.72 -14.81 1.95
N GLN A 238 -1.16 -13.80 2.72
CA GLN A 238 -1.63 -13.98 4.10
C GLN A 238 -3.15 -14.15 4.20
N LYS A 239 -3.58 -14.75 5.31
CA LYS A 239 -4.99 -14.97 5.63
C LYS A 239 -5.59 -13.75 6.32
N ASN A 240 -6.86 -13.48 6.03
CA ASN A 240 -7.67 -12.52 6.78
C ASN A 240 -8.07 -13.16 8.13
N ILE A 241 -7.51 -12.69 9.24
CA ILE A 241 -7.74 -13.27 10.57
C ILE A 241 -7.57 -12.24 11.69
N SER A 242 -8.47 -12.23 12.66
CA SER A 242 -8.34 -11.38 13.86
C SER A 242 -7.38 -11.98 14.87
N ILE A 243 -6.79 -11.14 15.72
CA ILE A 243 -5.94 -11.61 16.82
C ILE A 243 -6.72 -12.46 17.84
N ASP A 244 -8.01 -12.18 18.02
CA ASP A 244 -8.88 -12.89 18.95
C ASP A 244 -8.95 -14.39 18.59
N TYR A 245 -9.47 -14.71 17.40
CA TYR A 245 -9.44 -16.07 16.82
C TYR A 245 -8.03 -16.65 16.59
N GLY A 246 -7.10 -15.80 16.16
CA GLY A 246 -5.76 -16.24 15.76
C GLY A 246 -4.92 -16.71 16.94
N ILE A 247 -4.99 -15.99 18.06
CA ILE A 247 -4.11 -16.13 19.22
C ILE A 247 -4.89 -16.17 20.53
N MET A 248 -5.75 -15.18 20.83
CA MET A 248 -6.29 -14.99 22.18
C MET A 248 -7.19 -16.15 22.64
N GLU A 249 -7.99 -16.74 21.74
CA GLU A 249 -8.81 -17.92 22.06
C GLU A 249 -7.99 -19.19 22.32
N LYS A 250 -6.76 -19.27 21.81
CA LYS A 250 -5.93 -20.47 21.82
C LYS A 250 -4.81 -20.40 22.86
N ALA A 251 -4.38 -19.20 23.20
CA ALA A 251 -3.28 -18.96 24.11
C ALA A 251 -3.68 -19.29 25.56
N LYS A 252 -2.80 -20.02 26.26
CA LYS A 252 -3.02 -20.43 27.66
C LYS A 252 -2.58 -19.38 28.68
N ASN A 253 -1.78 -18.40 28.26
CA ASN A 253 -1.23 -17.33 29.08
C ASN A 253 -1.96 -15.99 28.84
N VAL A 254 -3.27 -16.05 28.57
CA VAL A 254 -4.10 -14.86 28.46
C VAL A 254 -4.60 -14.46 29.84
N VAL A 255 -4.56 -13.15 30.09
CA VAL A 255 -4.88 -12.53 31.36
C VAL A 255 -5.87 -11.41 31.11
N VAL A 256 -6.87 -11.28 31.97
CA VAL A 256 -7.87 -10.22 31.92
C VAL A 256 -7.75 -9.32 33.13
N ILE A 257 -7.81 -8.00 32.88
CA ILE A 257 -7.98 -6.97 33.91
C ILE A 257 -9.42 -6.45 33.78
N PRO A 258 -10.33 -6.77 34.72
CA PRO A 258 -11.64 -6.15 34.78
C PRO A 258 -11.49 -4.64 34.97
N THR A 259 -12.34 -3.84 34.32
CA THR A 259 -12.28 -2.38 34.45
C THR A 259 -13.67 -1.77 34.58
N ASP A 260 -13.73 -0.69 35.36
CA ASP A 260 -14.91 0.13 35.63
C ASP A 260 -14.93 1.42 34.79
N ILE A 261 -14.14 1.47 33.71
CA ILE A 261 -14.15 2.57 32.76
C ILE A 261 -15.43 2.54 31.92
N THR A 262 -15.99 3.71 31.64
CA THR A 262 -17.06 3.84 30.64
C THR A 262 -16.46 3.54 29.28
N TRP A 263 -16.85 2.43 28.68
CA TRP A 263 -16.38 1.94 27.39
C TRP A 263 -17.55 1.78 26.43
N SER A 264 -17.36 2.20 25.18
CA SER A 264 -18.25 1.84 24.07
C SER A 264 -17.48 1.74 22.77
N ASP A 265 -17.79 0.71 21.99
CA ASP A 265 -17.31 0.56 20.62
C ASP A 265 -18.06 1.44 19.62
N VAL A 266 -19.10 2.16 20.04
CA VAL A 266 -19.97 2.99 19.16
C VAL A 266 -20.41 2.23 17.90
N GLY A 267 -20.74 0.94 18.04
CA GLY A 267 -21.02 0.05 16.91
C GLY A 267 -22.36 0.29 16.21
N SER A 268 -23.25 1.11 16.78
CA SER A 268 -24.59 1.43 16.25
C SER A 268 -25.13 2.76 16.82
N TRP A 269 -26.21 3.27 16.24
CA TRP A 269 -26.90 4.45 16.80
C TRP A 269 -27.49 4.18 18.19
N GLU A 270 -27.91 2.95 18.50
CA GLU A 270 -28.33 2.60 19.85
C GLU A 270 -27.16 2.67 20.84
N ALA A 271 -25.98 2.15 20.46
CA ALA A 271 -24.79 2.26 21.31
C ALA A 271 -24.42 3.72 21.58
N LEU A 272 -24.51 4.58 20.56
CA LEU A 272 -24.31 6.02 20.74
C LEU A 272 -25.37 6.65 21.65
N TYR A 273 -26.65 6.32 21.44
CA TYR A 273 -27.72 6.79 22.33
C TYR A 273 -27.41 6.43 23.79
N GLN A 274 -27.05 5.19 24.10
CA GLN A 274 -26.87 4.77 25.51
C GLN A 274 -25.79 5.57 26.27
N ILE A 275 -24.77 6.05 25.58
CA ILE A 275 -23.65 6.80 26.19
C ILE A 275 -23.79 8.32 26.10
N SER A 276 -24.73 8.82 25.29
CA SER A 276 -24.94 10.26 25.11
C SER A 276 -25.80 10.87 26.23
N PRO A 277 -25.55 12.12 26.62
CA PRO A 277 -26.36 12.82 27.61
C PRO A 277 -27.83 12.93 27.15
N LYS A 278 -28.75 12.79 28.10
CA LYS A 278 -30.21 12.85 27.87
C LYS A 278 -30.82 14.12 28.42
N ASP A 279 -31.82 14.64 27.72
CA ASP A 279 -32.74 15.63 28.27
C ASP A 279 -33.78 15.00 29.22
N ASN A 280 -34.70 15.81 29.74
CA ASN A 280 -35.72 15.39 30.69
C ASN A 280 -36.72 14.37 30.13
N GLU A 281 -36.86 14.29 28.81
CA GLU A 281 -37.75 13.37 28.10
C GLU A 281 -37.00 12.12 27.58
N GLY A 282 -35.73 11.97 27.98
CA GLY A 282 -34.88 10.86 27.57
C GLY A 282 -34.31 11.00 26.16
N ASN A 283 -34.41 12.15 25.49
CA ASN A 283 -33.84 12.31 24.16
C ASN A 283 -32.36 12.67 24.20
N TYR A 284 -31.62 12.25 23.19
CA TYR A 284 -30.34 12.86 22.85
C TYR A 284 -30.51 13.74 21.62
N CYS A 285 -30.29 15.04 21.78
CA CYS A 285 -30.39 16.03 20.72
C CYS A 285 -29.00 16.60 20.41
N HIS A 286 -28.62 16.61 19.14
CA HIS A 286 -27.39 17.25 18.67
C HIS A 286 -27.66 18.12 17.44
N GLY A 287 -27.13 19.35 17.48
CA GLY A 287 -27.30 20.36 16.44
C GLY A 287 -28.64 21.11 16.57
N ARG A 288 -29.26 21.45 15.43
CA ARG A 288 -30.46 22.29 15.38
C ARG A 288 -31.73 21.45 15.49
N VAL A 289 -32.14 21.15 16.72
CA VAL A 289 -33.31 20.31 17.01
C VAL A 289 -34.38 21.09 17.77
N ILE A 290 -35.64 20.98 17.32
CA ILE A 290 -36.84 21.40 18.06
C ILE A 290 -37.73 20.18 18.22
N ASN A 291 -38.18 19.88 19.43
CA ASN A 291 -39.06 18.76 19.67
C ASN A 291 -40.24 19.15 20.57
N ILE A 292 -41.39 18.53 20.33
CA ILE A 292 -42.64 18.70 21.11
C ILE A 292 -43.17 17.29 21.36
N ASP A 293 -43.35 16.91 22.62
CA ASP A 293 -43.85 15.58 23.00
C ASP A 293 -43.04 14.42 22.36
N THR A 294 -41.71 14.58 22.26
CA THR A 294 -40.81 13.53 21.77
C THR A 294 -40.08 12.86 22.92
N GLN A 295 -40.00 11.53 22.93
CA GLN A 295 -39.41 10.78 24.05
C GLN A 295 -38.41 9.70 23.61
N ASN A 296 -37.41 9.43 24.45
CA ASN A 296 -36.45 8.32 24.30
C ASN A 296 -35.83 8.20 22.89
N SER A 297 -35.58 9.32 22.22
CA SER A 297 -35.15 9.36 20.81
C SER A 297 -33.74 9.96 20.63
N LEU A 298 -33.03 9.53 19.59
CA LEU A 298 -31.79 10.14 19.11
C LEU A 298 -32.12 11.07 17.94
N LEU A 299 -31.85 12.36 18.09
CA LEU A 299 -32.11 13.40 17.10
C LEU A 299 -30.81 14.11 16.76
N TYR A 300 -30.29 13.87 15.55
CA TYR A 300 -28.98 14.35 15.11
C TYR A 300 -29.11 15.14 13.81
N SER A 301 -28.95 16.47 13.88
CA SER A 301 -28.92 17.32 12.68
C SER A 301 -28.00 18.53 12.90
N PRO A 302 -26.72 18.44 12.47
CA PRO A 302 -25.73 19.49 12.72
C PRO A 302 -25.97 20.76 11.90
N SER A 303 -26.74 20.70 10.81
CA SER A 303 -26.86 21.80 9.84
C SER A 303 -28.29 22.28 9.63
N ARG A 304 -29.20 21.38 9.22
CA ARG A 304 -30.61 21.74 8.95
C ARG A 304 -31.40 21.76 10.26
N LEU A 305 -32.56 22.39 10.25
CA LEU A 305 -33.48 22.30 11.38
C LEU A 305 -34.20 20.95 11.34
N LEU A 306 -34.04 20.14 12.38
CA LEU A 306 -34.82 18.93 12.61
C LEU A 306 -35.95 19.23 13.60
N SER A 307 -37.18 18.89 13.24
CA SER A 307 -38.35 19.06 14.11
C SER A 307 -39.14 17.76 14.28
N THR A 308 -39.56 17.47 15.51
CA THR A 308 -40.34 16.26 15.84
C THR A 308 -41.53 16.62 16.73
N ILE A 309 -42.67 15.95 16.51
CA ILE A 309 -43.91 16.15 17.28
C ILE A 309 -44.54 14.80 17.59
N GLY A 310 -44.72 14.45 18.87
CA GLY A 310 -45.50 13.28 19.30
C GLY A 310 -44.88 11.91 18.96
N VAL A 311 -43.56 11.83 18.81
CA VAL A 311 -42.86 10.59 18.42
C VAL A 311 -42.02 10.02 19.56
N LYS A 312 -41.74 8.71 19.53
CA LYS A 312 -40.94 8.06 20.58
C LYS A 312 -40.08 6.94 20.03
N ASP A 313 -38.97 6.66 20.74
CA ASP A 313 -38.05 5.55 20.45
C ASP A 313 -37.54 5.55 19.00
N LEU A 314 -37.22 6.74 18.47
CA LEU A 314 -36.69 6.90 17.12
C LEU A 314 -35.21 7.25 17.11
N VAL A 315 -34.53 6.89 16.02
CA VAL A 315 -33.26 7.43 15.60
C VAL A 315 -33.52 8.25 14.34
N VAL A 316 -33.22 9.55 14.40
CA VAL A 316 -33.31 10.48 13.28
C VAL A 316 -31.96 11.14 13.08
N VAL A 317 -31.34 10.90 11.93
CA VAL A 317 -30.01 11.41 11.60
C VAL A 317 -30.03 12.06 10.23
N ASP A 318 -29.80 13.35 10.19
CA ASP A 318 -29.80 14.19 9.00
C ASP A 318 -28.37 14.65 8.69
N THR A 319 -27.88 14.33 7.49
CA THR A 319 -26.67 14.87 6.87
C THR A 319 -27.03 15.76 5.69
N ALA A 320 -26.04 16.40 5.06
CA ALA A 320 -26.27 17.34 3.97
C ALA A 320 -27.01 16.72 2.76
N ASP A 321 -26.85 15.42 2.56
CA ASP A 321 -27.29 14.63 1.41
C ASP A 321 -28.27 13.49 1.75
N ALA A 322 -28.37 13.08 3.02
CA ALA A 322 -29.11 11.89 3.39
C ALA A 322 -29.81 12.03 4.75
N LEU A 323 -30.96 11.38 4.87
CA LEU A 323 -31.75 11.28 6.10
C LEU A 323 -31.99 9.82 6.43
N LEU A 324 -31.65 9.43 7.66
CA LEU A 324 -32.06 8.15 8.25
C LEU A 324 -33.14 8.40 9.30
N VAL A 325 -34.22 7.63 9.20
CA VAL A 325 -35.23 7.51 10.25
C VAL A 325 -35.46 6.02 10.50
N CYS A 326 -35.27 5.56 11.73
CA CYS A 326 -35.61 4.20 12.11
C CYS A 326 -36.05 4.10 13.57
N ALA A 327 -36.72 3.00 13.91
CA ALA A 327 -36.94 2.66 15.30
C ALA A 327 -35.59 2.40 15.99
N ARG A 328 -35.40 2.94 17.18
CA ARG A 328 -34.14 2.93 17.92
C ARG A 328 -33.61 1.51 18.15
N ASN A 329 -34.50 0.58 18.51
CA ASN A 329 -34.19 -0.84 18.69
C ASN A 329 -33.87 -1.61 17.39
N GLN A 330 -34.09 -1.02 16.21
CA GLN A 330 -33.76 -1.61 14.90
C GLN A 330 -32.50 -0.99 14.27
N SER A 331 -31.78 -0.11 14.97
CA SER A 331 -30.60 0.58 14.45
C SER A 331 -29.48 -0.34 13.94
N GLN A 332 -29.41 -1.59 14.40
CA GLN A 332 -28.47 -2.60 13.87
C GLN A 332 -28.75 -2.95 12.39
N GLN A 333 -29.98 -2.81 11.91
CA GLN A 333 -30.35 -3.08 10.52
C GLN A 333 -29.81 -2.04 9.52
N VAL A 334 -29.22 -0.95 9.99
CA VAL A 334 -28.53 0.04 9.12
C VAL A 334 -27.47 -0.62 8.25
N LYS A 335 -26.84 -1.70 8.74
CA LYS A 335 -25.91 -2.50 7.93
C LYS A 335 -26.58 -3.04 6.66
N THR A 336 -27.76 -3.64 6.79
CA THR A 336 -28.54 -4.19 5.67
C THR A 336 -28.99 -3.09 4.72
N LEU A 337 -29.39 -1.92 5.24
CA LEU A 337 -29.71 -0.76 4.42
C LEU A 337 -28.52 -0.32 3.57
N VAL A 338 -27.33 -0.25 4.17
CA VAL A 338 -26.09 0.11 3.46
C VAL A 338 -25.75 -0.89 2.36
N ASP A 339 -25.93 -2.20 2.61
CA ASP A 339 -25.72 -3.23 1.59
C ASP A 339 -26.67 -3.00 0.39
N LEU A 340 -27.94 -2.66 0.65
CA LEU A 340 -28.92 -2.34 -0.39
C LEU A 340 -28.57 -1.05 -1.17
N LEU A 341 -28.09 0.00 -0.48
CA LEU A 341 -27.64 1.24 -1.13
C LEU A 341 -26.48 0.98 -2.09
N LYS A 342 -25.54 0.11 -1.68
CA LYS A 342 -24.43 -0.33 -2.52
C LYS A 342 -24.92 -1.08 -3.76
N GLU A 343 -25.87 -2.00 -3.61
CA GLU A 343 -26.47 -2.73 -4.75
C GLU A 343 -27.18 -1.80 -5.74
N LYS A 344 -27.82 -0.75 -5.23
CA LYS A 344 -28.49 0.27 -6.04
C LYS A 344 -27.55 1.32 -6.63
N GLY A 345 -26.26 1.31 -6.28
CA GLY A 345 -25.30 2.30 -6.76
C GLY A 345 -25.52 3.70 -6.19
N ALA A 346 -26.15 3.83 -5.02
CA ALA A 346 -26.42 5.12 -4.39
C ALA A 346 -25.10 5.79 -3.95
N ALA A 347 -24.89 7.05 -4.33
CA ALA A 347 -23.65 7.78 -4.09
C ALA A 347 -23.41 8.06 -2.60
N GLU A 348 -24.49 8.21 -1.82
CA GLU A 348 -24.52 8.49 -0.38
C GLU A 348 -24.03 7.30 0.47
N TYR A 349 -23.74 6.15 -0.14
CA TYR A 349 -22.98 5.09 0.53
C TYR A 349 -21.47 5.36 0.48
N ILE A 350 -20.99 5.99 -0.60
CA ILE A 350 -19.58 6.07 -0.94
C ILE A 350 -18.92 7.27 -0.26
N ALA A 351 -19.50 8.46 -0.41
CA ALA A 351 -18.90 9.72 0.02
C ALA A 351 -19.94 10.69 0.57
N HIS A 352 -19.48 11.70 1.30
CA HIS A 352 -20.26 12.89 1.65
C HIS A 352 -20.17 13.90 0.52
N THR A 353 -21.01 14.94 0.57
CA THR A 353 -20.91 16.10 -0.33
C THR A 353 -19.58 16.83 -0.20
N THR A 354 -18.95 16.77 0.98
CA THR A 354 -17.60 17.26 1.21
C THR A 354 -16.58 16.13 1.13
N GLU A 355 -15.58 16.29 0.26
CA GLU A 355 -14.44 15.40 0.13
C GLU A 355 -13.14 16.10 0.50
N TYR A 356 -12.32 15.43 1.29
CA TYR A 356 -11.02 15.95 1.70
C TYR A 356 -9.90 15.47 0.78
N ARG A 357 -8.91 16.35 0.58
CA ARG A 357 -7.75 16.13 -0.29
C ARG A 357 -6.47 16.63 0.40
N PRO A 358 -5.27 16.19 -0.01
CA PRO A 358 -4.03 16.67 0.57
C PRO A 358 -3.79 18.18 0.48
N TRP A 359 -4.44 18.86 -0.48
CA TRP A 359 -4.38 20.31 -0.64
C TRP A 359 -5.49 21.07 0.11
N GLY A 360 -6.49 20.39 0.69
CA GLY A 360 -7.66 21.03 1.27
C GLY A 360 -8.91 20.16 1.16
N ASN A 361 -10.02 20.72 0.67
CA ASN A 361 -11.26 19.98 0.44
C ASN A 361 -12.12 20.65 -0.63
N PHE A 362 -13.11 19.93 -1.13
CA PHE A 362 -14.21 20.53 -1.88
C PHE A 362 -15.54 20.04 -1.36
N THR A 363 -16.59 20.84 -1.50
CA THR A 363 -17.98 20.50 -1.22
C THR A 363 -18.79 20.67 -2.48
N VAL A 364 -19.48 19.63 -2.94
CA VAL A 364 -20.50 19.75 -3.99
C VAL A 364 -21.73 20.43 -3.38
N LEU A 365 -22.04 21.63 -3.86
CA LEU A 365 -23.20 22.41 -3.42
C LEU A 365 -24.43 22.06 -4.25
N GLU A 366 -24.23 21.80 -5.55
CA GLU A 366 -25.28 21.43 -6.47
C GLU A 366 -24.71 20.61 -7.64
N ASP A 367 -25.47 19.61 -8.11
CA ASP A 367 -25.10 18.70 -9.18
C ASP A 367 -26.32 18.45 -10.07
N GLN A 368 -26.33 19.03 -11.27
CA GLN A 368 -27.41 18.92 -12.25
C GLN A 368 -26.85 18.42 -13.59
N GLU A 369 -27.75 18.11 -14.53
CA GLU A 369 -27.40 17.53 -15.83
C GLU A 369 -26.37 18.36 -16.63
N HIS A 370 -26.42 19.69 -16.54
CA HIS A 370 -25.58 20.60 -17.35
C HIS A 370 -24.68 21.54 -16.55
N TYR A 371 -24.77 21.50 -15.22
CA TYR A 371 -23.89 22.29 -14.36
C TYR A 371 -23.66 21.63 -13.01
N LYS A 372 -22.50 21.95 -12.41
CA LYS A 372 -22.11 21.50 -11.08
C LYS A 372 -21.43 22.64 -10.36
N ILE A 373 -21.86 22.89 -9.11
CA ILE A 373 -21.30 23.96 -8.28
C ILE A 373 -20.54 23.32 -7.13
N LYS A 374 -19.28 23.72 -6.97
CA LYS A 374 -18.43 23.30 -5.86
C LYS A 374 -17.94 24.50 -5.08
N ARG A 375 -17.86 24.34 -3.77
CA ARG A 375 -16.99 25.17 -2.93
C ARG A 375 -15.68 24.45 -2.75
N ILE A 376 -14.56 25.07 -3.14
CA ILE A 376 -13.22 24.52 -3.00
C ILE A 376 -12.48 25.33 -1.95
N VAL A 377 -11.91 24.64 -0.96
CA VAL A 377 -11.07 25.24 0.08
C VAL A 377 -9.65 24.71 -0.06
N VAL A 378 -8.69 25.59 -0.32
CA VAL A 378 -7.27 25.25 -0.47
C VAL A 378 -6.48 25.75 0.74
N ASN A 379 -5.76 24.83 1.39
CA ASN A 379 -4.93 25.15 2.55
C ASN A 379 -3.74 26.05 2.16
N PRO A 380 -3.21 26.86 3.11
CA PRO A 380 -2.06 27.72 2.89
C PRO A 380 -0.87 27.00 2.22
N GLY A 381 -0.33 27.59 1.17
CA GLY A 381 0.83 27.06 0.42
C GLY A 381 0.56 25.80 -0.41
N LYS A 382 -0.67 25.26 -0.44
CA LYS A 382 -1.03 24.10 -1.24
C LYS A 382 -1.56 24.49 -2.62
N ARG A 383 -1.59 23.52 -3.54
CA ARG A 383 -2.07 23.68 -4.91
C ARG A 383 -2.77 22.43 -5.42
N LEU A 384 -3.66 22.62 -6.38
CA LEU A 384 -4.26 21.53 -7.13
C LEU A 384 -3.27 21.01 -8.20
N SER A 385 -3.55 19.84 -8.76
CA SER A 385 -2.80 19.30 -9.90
C SER A 385 -2.90 20.24 -11.09
N LEU A 386 -1.88 20.26 -11.97
CA LEU A 386 -2.04 20.87 -13.29
C LEU A 386 -2.90 19.92 -14.12
N GLN A 387 -4.05 20.39 -14.55
CA GLN A 387 -5.06 19.54 -15.18
C GLN A 387 -5.78 20.23 -16.34
N SER A 388 -6.52 19.46 -17.12
CA SER A 388 -7.49 19.97 -18.09
C SER A 388 -8.73 19.08 -18.11
N HIS A 389 -9.78 19.56 -18.77
CA HIS A 389 -11.05 18.87 -18.94
C HIS A 389 -11.42 18.79 -20.42
N LYS A 390 -11.96 17.66 -20.88
CA LYS A 390 -12.32 17.52 -22.31
C LYS A 390 -13.71 18.06 -22.62
N HIS A 391 -14.64 17.99 -21.66
CA HIS A 391 -16.06 18.20 -21.91
C HIS A 391 -16.66 19.38 -21.14
N ARG A 392 -15.94 19.95 -20.17
CA ARG A 392 -16.42 21.06 -19.34
C ARG A 392 -15.49 22.27 -19.34
N ALA A 393 -16.11 23.44 -19.22
CA ALA A 393 -15.46 24.70 -18.86
C ALA A 393 -15.80 25.03 -17.40
N GLU A 394 -15.01 25.90 -16.78
CA GLU A 394 -15.16 26.24 -15.37
C GLU A 394 -15.14 27.76 -15.17
N HIS A 395 -15.86 28.25 -14.17
CA HIS A 395 -15.73 29.61 -13.65
C HIS A 395 -15.34 29.53 -12.19
N TRP A 396 -14.28 30.22 -11.80
CA TRP A 396 -13.83 30.28 -10.42
C TRP A 396 -14.03 31.70 -9.88
N LEU A 397 -14.73 31.83 -8.76
CA LEU A 397 -14.91 33.07 -8.01
C LEU A 397 -14.19 32.95 -6.67
N VAL A 398 -13.27 33.86 -6.37
CA VAL A 398 -12.61 33.89 -5.06
C VAL A 398 -13.55 34.49 -4.02
N VAL A 399 -13.91 33.71 -3.00
CA VAL A 399 -14.77 34.14 -1.90
C VAL A 399 -13.93 34.76 -0.79
N THR A 400 -12.87 34.07 -0.37
CA THR A 400 -11.95 34.55 0.67
C THR A 400 -10.51 34.18 0.35
N GLY A 401 -9.55 35.04 0.70
CA GLY A 401 -8.13 34.83 0.46
C GLY A 401 -7.67 35.24 -0.93
N GLN A 402 -6.51 34.73 -1.35
CA GLN A 402 -5.91 35.01 -2.66
C GLN A 402 -5.66 33.70 -3.41
N ALA A 403 -5.92 33.71 -4.72
CA ALA A 403 -5.73 32.58 -5.60
C ALA A 403 -4.68 32.92 -6.66
N LEU A 404 -3.62 32.12 -6.77
CA LEU A 404 -2.76 32.13 -7.94
C LEU A 404 -3.28 31.09 -8.92
N VAL A 405 -3.82 31.54 -10.04
CA VAL A 405 -4.42 30.71 -11.09
C VAL A 405 -3.48 30.66 -12.28
N THR A 406 -3.13 29.45 -12.72
CA THR A 406 -2.41 29.22 -13.98
C THR A 406 -3.42 28.81 -15.05
N ILE A 407 -3.36 29.40 -16.24
CA ILE A 407 -4.09 28.97 -17.45
C ILE A 407 -3.10 28.93 -18.61
N ASP A 408 -2.89 27.74 -19.15
CA ASP A 408 -1.85 27.36 -20.10
C ASP A 408 -0.46 27.80 -19.66
N THR A 409 0.00 28.96 -20.12
CA THR A 409 1.30 29.54 -19.76
C THR A 409 1.20 30.79 -18.90
N GLU A 410 0.00 31.33 -18.71
CA GLU A 410 -0.22 32.57 -17.98
C GLU A 410 -0.53 32.28 -16.50
N GLU A 411 0.06 33.05 -15.61
CA GLU A 411 -0.29 33.06 -14.19
C GLU A 411 -0.95 34.38 -13.82
N LYS A 412 -2.08 34.31 -13.12
CA LYS A 412 -2.85 35.44 -12.64
C LYS A 412 -3.14 35.31 -11.16
N LEU A 413 -2.82 36.34 -10.39
CA LEU A 413 -3.25 36.46 -9.00
C LEU A 413 -4.65 37.06 -8.96
N LEU A 414 -5.56 36.42 -8.23
CA LEU A 414 -6.94 36.86 -7.98
C LEU A 414 -7.13 37.12 -6.49
N ASN A 415 -7.81 38.20 -6.18
CA ASN A 415 -8.23 38.62 -4.85
C ASN A 415 -9.71 38.31 -4.62
N GLU A 416 -10.18 38.50 -3.39
CA GLU A 416 -11.58 38.32 -3.02
C GLU A 416 -12.53 39.12 -3.94
N GLY A 417 -13.59 38.46 -4.39
CA GLY A 417 -14.57 39.00 -5.33
C GLY A 417 -14.15 38.93 -6.80
N GLU A 418 -12.89 38.63 -7.12
CA GLU A 418 -12.44 38.46 -8.50
C GLU A 418 -12.75 37.04 -9.01
N ALA A 419 -13.01 36.96 -10.32
CA ALA A 419 -13.35 35.71 -10.99
C ALA A 419 -12.50 35.47 -12.23
N VAL A 420 -12.44 34.21 -12.65
CA VAL A 420 -11.78 33.79 -13.89
C VAL A 420 -12.56 32.69 -14.59
N PHE A 421 -12.52 32.72 -15.91
CA PHE A 421 -13.07 31.67 -16.77
C PHE A 421 -11.94 30.74 -17.22
N ILE A 422 -12.18 29.43 -17.11
CA ILE A 422 -11.30 28.36 -17.55
C ILE A 422 -11.94 27.69 -18.77
N PRO A 423 -11.39 27.90 -19.99
CA PRO A 423 -11.91 27.27 -21.19
C PRO A 423 -11.78 25.74 -21.18
N VAL A 424 -12.62 25.06 -21.95
CA VAL A 424 -12.50 23.61 -22.19
C VAL A 424 -11.10 23.32 -22.77
N GLN A 425 -10.48 22.22 -22.34
CA GLN A 425 -9.12 21.77 -22.70
C GLN A 425 -7.95 22.66 -22.24
N ALA A 426 -8.20 23.86 -21.70
CA ALA A 426 -7.15 24.71 -21.17
C ALA A 426 -6.46 24.02 -19.99
N ARG A 427 -5.12 24.03 -19.97
CA ARG A 427 -4.36 23.49 -18.84
C ARG A 427 -4.41 24.49 -17.71
N HIS A 428 -4.93 24.11 -16.56
CA HIS A 428 -5.13 25.05 -15.47
C HIS A 428 -4.76 24.47 -14.11
N ARG A 429 -4.48 25.37 -13.17
CA ARG A 429 -4.10 25.04 -11.79
C ARG A 429 -4.49 26.17 -10.84
N LEU A 430 -4.96 25.78 -9.65
CA LEU A 430 -5.22 26.69 -8.53
C LEU A 430 -4.16 26.50 -7.45
N LYS A 431 -3.57 27.59 -6.96
CA LYS A 431 -2.66 27.61 -5.80
C LYS A 431 -3.11 28.65 -4.80
N ASN A 432 -3.00 28.33 -3.51
CA ASN A 432 -3.12 29.30 -2.42
C ASN A 432 -1.72 29.82 -2.04
N PRO A 433 -1.30 31.03 -2.47
CA PRO A 433 -0.04 31.63 -2.04
C PRO A 433 -0.10 32.26 -0.64
N GLY A 434 -1.29 32.39 -0.05
CA GLY A 434 -1.53 33.07 1.21
C GLY A 434 -1.21 32.22 2.45
N LYS A 435 -1.35 32.87 3.61
CA LYS A 435 -1.19 32.26 4.94
C LYS A 435 -2.50 31.74 5.54
N GLU A 436 -3.63 32.23 5.04
CA GLU A 436 -4.98 31.80 5.43
C GLU A 436 -5.57 30.83 4.38
N LYS A 437 -6.65 30.15 4.73
CA LYS A 437 -7.36 29.28 3.79
C LYS A 437 -7.95 30.11 2.63
N LEU A 438 -7.77 29.63 1.42
CA LEU A 438 -8.41 30.15 0.21
C LEU A 438 -9.73 29.42 0.02
N GLU A 439 -10.82 30.15 -0.19
CA GLU A 439 -12.13 29.61 -0.56
C GLU A 439 -12.55 30.16 -1.92
N ILE A 440 -12.95 29.26 -2.82
CA ILE A 440 -13.51 29.62 -4.12
C ILE A 440 -14.85 28.91 -4.36
N ILE A 441 -15.72 29.54 -5.14
CA ILE A 441 -16.84 28.85 -5.80
C ILE A 441 -16.42 28.52 -7.23
N GLU A 442 -16.48 27.24 -7.56
CA GLU A 442 -16.31 26.72 -8.90
C GLU A 442 -17.67 26.37 -9.49
N VAL A 443 -17.96 26.93 -10.67
CA VAL A 443 -19.12 26.58 -11.49
C VAL A 443 -18.63 25.85 -12.73
N GLN A 444 -18.95 24.57 -12.84
CA GLN A 444 -18.64 23.74 -13.99
C GLN A 444 -19.82 23.73 -14.95
N ARG A 445 -19.57 23.84 -16.26
CA ARG A 445 -20.59 23.78 -17.30
C ARG A 445 -20.10 22.93 -18.47
N GLY A 446 -20.93 22.00 -18.91
CA GLY A 446 -20.62 21.12 -20.04
C GLY A 446 -21.59 19.94 -20.14
N ASP A 447 -21.40 19.12 -21.16
CA ASP A 447 -22.25 17.95 -21.42
C ASP A 447 -21.85 16.74 -20.57
N TYR A 448 -20.69 16.82 -19.90
CA TYR A 448 -20.20 15.79 -18.98
C TYR A 448 -19.36 16.41 -17.86
N LEU A 449 -19.73 16.12 -16.60
CA LEU A 449 -19.16 16.76 -15.41
C LEU A 449 -18.47 15.77 -14.45
N GLY A 450 -18.23 14.53 -14.91
CA GLY A 450 -17.57 13.48 -14.13
C GLY A 450 -16.11 13.81 -13.81
N GLU A 451 -15.62 13.33 -12.66
CA GLU A 451 -14.21 13.50 -12.23
C GLU A 451 -13.21 12.70 -13.10
N ASP A 452 -13.69 11.79 -13.94
CA ASP A 452 -12.92 11.05 -14.94
C ASP A 452 -12.68 11.83 -16.24
N ASP A 453 -13.31 13.01 -16.40
CA ASP A 453 -12.98 13.99 -17.44
C ASP A 453 -11.63 14.69 -17.18
N ILE A 454 -11.08 14.55 -15.98
CA ILE A 454 -9.85 15.22 -15.55
C ILE A 454 -8.63 14.54 -16.18
N ILE A 455 -7.89 15.27 -17.00
CA ILE A 455 -6.55 14.90 -17.47
C ILE A 455 -5.51 15.58 -16.58
N ARG A 456 -4.67 14.81 -15.89
CA ARG A 456 -3.62 15.35 -15.01
C ARG A 456 -2.26 15.32 -15.71
N TYR A 457 -1.55 16.45 -15.68
CA TYR A 457 -0.21 16.61 -16.28
C TYR A 457 0.89 16.63 -15.23
N GLU A 458 0.65 17.31 -14.11
CA GLU A 458 1.56 17.37 -12.97
C GLU A 458 0.76 17.24 -11.67
N ASP A 459 1.15 16.32 -10.81
CA ASP A 459 0.48 16.06 -9.54
C ASP A 459 1.50 15.86 -8.41
N ASP A 460 1.40 16.67 -7.36
CA ASP A 460 2.24 16.56 -6.17
C ASP A 460 1.83 15.37 -5.27
N TYR A 461 0.76 14.65 -5.65
CA TYR A 461 0.04 13.70 -4.81
C TYR A 461 -0.03 12.28 -5.37
N GLY A 462 0.73 11.98 -6.44
CA GLY A 462 0.91 10.62 -6.96
C GLY A 462 -0.27 10.01 -7.73
N ARG A 463 -1.21 10.82 -8.25
CA ARG A 463 -2.44 10.38 -8.95
C ARG A 463 -2.35 10.44 -10.48
N ILE A 464 -1.14 10.55 -11.03
CA ILE A 464 -0.94 10.37 -12.47
C ILE A 464 -0.88 8.87 -12.75
N GLU A 465 -2.04 8.26 -12.98
CA GLU A 465 -2.13 6.96 -13.64
C GLU A 465 -1.94 7.18 -15.16
N LYS A 466 -0.92 6.55 -15.75
CA LYS A 466 -0.80 6.48 -17.21
C LYS A 466 -2.01 5.71 -17.75
N LYS A 467 -2.96 6.36 -18.44
CA LYS A 467 -4.08 5.67 -19.12
C LYS A 467 -3.51 4.55 -20.02
N GLN A 468 -3.68 3.30 -19.62
CA GLN A 468 -3.33 2.14 -20.44
C GLN A 468 -4.30 2.06 -21.62
N LYS A 469 -3.76 1.90 -22.84
CA LYS A 469 -4.55 1.57 -24.02
C LYS A 469 -5.24 0.22 -23.80
N GLU A 470 -6.44 0.04 -24.34
CA GLU A 470 -7.14 -1.25 -24.27
C GLU A 470 -6.30 -2.37 -24.92
N PRO A 471 -6.30 -3.61 -24.38
CA PRO A 471 -5.43 -4.69 -24.88
C PRO A 471 -5.58 -4.95 -26.39
N PHE A 472 -6.80 -4.78 -26.92
CA PHE A 472 -7.07 -4.97 -28.35
C PHE A 472 -6.49 -3.85 -29.22
N GLN A 473 -6.44 -2.61 -28.71
CA GLN A 473 -5.79 -1.50 -29.42
C GLN A 473 -4.28 -1.75 -29.50
N ILE A 474 -3.65 -2.17 -28.40
CA ILE A 474 -2.23 -2.51 -28.37
C ILE A 474 -1.92 -3.68 -29.33
N TYR A 475 -2.76 -4.71 -29.35
CA TYR A 475 -2.64 -5.81 -30.30
C TYR A 475 -2.64 -5.34 -31.76
N ASN A 476 -3.55 -4.42 -32.11
CA ASN A 476 -3.60 -3.84 -33.46
C ASN A 476 -2.36 -2.98 -33.76
N ASP A 477 -1.87 -2.20 -32.79
CA ASP A 477 -0.63 -1.44 -32.92
C ASP A 477 0.55 -2.38 -33.25
N TRP A 478 0.63 -3.55 -32.59
CA TRP A 478 1.66 -4.57 -32.89
C TRP A 478 1.53 -5.16 -34.30
N LEU A 479 0.31 -5.38 -34.80
CA LEU A 479 0.10 -5.87 -36.18
C LEU A 479 0.45 -4.82 -37.24
N GLN A 480 0.16 -3.55 -36.96
CA GLN A 480 0.37 -2.44 -37.89
C GLN A 480 1.80 -1.88 -37.83
N SER A 481 2.51 -2.08 -36.73
CA SER A 481 3.88 -1.58 -36.52
C SER A 481 4.85 -2.06 -37.60
N GLU A 482 5.60 -1.14 -38.19
CA GLU A 482 6.67 -1.44 -39.16
C GLU A 482 7.89 -2.10 -38.50
N VAL A 483 8.03 -1.95 -37.18
CA VAL A 483 9.14 -2.49 -36.39
C VAL A 483 8.95 -3.98 -36.10
N VAL A 484 7.70 -4.46 -36.02
CA VAL A 484 7.39 -5.86 -35.70
C VAL A 484 7.61 -6.74 -36.93
N ASP A 485 8.46 -7.74 -36.79
CA ASP A 485 8.84 -8.69 -37.83
C ASP A 485 7.66 -9.56 -38.29
N ALA A 486 7.78 -10.11 -39.51
CA ALA A 486 6.73 -10.90 -40.13
C ALA A 486 6.37 -12.18 -39.35
N LYS A 487 7.34 -12.82 -38.69
CA LYS A 487 7.11 -14.06 -37.91
C LYS A 487 6.28 -13.74 -36.66
N SER A 488 6.60 -12.66 -35.96
CA SER A 488 5.86 -12.17 -34.80
C SER A 488 4.43 -11.76 -35.17
N LYS A 489 4.25 -11.09 -36.32
CA LYS A 489 2.91 -10.77 -36.84
C LYS A 489 2.10 -12.02 -37.19
N GLN A 490 2.73 -13.03 -37.81
CA GLN A 490 2.07 -14.30 -38.10
C GLN A 490 1.63 -15.03 -36.82
N GLU A 491 2.42 -15.00 -35.75
CA GLU A 491 2.03 -15.56 -34.45
C GLU A 491 0.81 -14.83 -33.86
N LEU A 492 0.78 -13.50 -33.94
CA LEU A 492 -0.37 -12.68 -33.51
C LEU A 492 -1.63 -12.91 -34.35
N LEU A 493 -1.48 -13.17 -35.66
CA LEU A 493 -2.62 -13.48 -36.53
C LEU A 493 -3.27 -14.82 -36.19
N LYS A 494 -2.51 -15.81 -35.69
CA LYS A 494 -3.06 -17.11 -35.25
C LYS A 494 -4.04 -16.99 -34.08
N ILE A 495 -3.95 -15.91 -33.30
CA ILE A 495 -4.81 -15.67 -32.13
C ILE A 495 -5.85 -14.57 -32.37
N LYS A 496 -6.01 -14.08 -33.60
CA LYS A 496 -6.89 -12.95 -33.95
C LYS A 496 -8.34 -13.11 -33.46
N SER A 497 -8.86 -14.34 -33.46
CA SER A 497 -10.22 -14.67 -32.98
C SER A 497 -10.30 -15.02 -31.49
N ASN A 498 -9.16 -15.09 -30.78
CA ASN A 498 -9.08 -15.46 -29.37
C ASN A 498 -8.87 -14.22 -28.49
N LEU A 499 -9.96 -13.51 -28.19
CA LEU A 499 -9.94 -12.30 -27.36
C LEU A 499 -9.35 -12.54 -25.96
N THR A 500 -9.56 -13.71 -25.38
CA THR A 500 -8.97 -14.08 -24.08
C THR A 500 -7.46 -14.12 -24.15
N LYS A 501 -6.89 -14.72 -25.21
CA LYS A 501 -5.45 -14.77 -25.41
C LYS A 501 -4.85 -13.40 -25.72
N ILE A 502 -5.56 -12.56 -26.47
CA ILE A 502 -5.15 -11.17 -26.71
C ILE A 502 -5.11 -10.39 -25.39
N LYS A 503 -6.15 -10.48 -24.56
CA LYS A 503 -6.15 -9.88 -23.23
C LYS A 503 -5.00 -10.42 -22.38
N GLU A 504 -4.79 -11.73 -22.35
CA GLU A 504 -3.66 -12.34 -21.63
C GLU A 504 -2.32 -11.72 -22.04
N LEU A 505 -2.07 -11.49 -23.33
CA LEU A 505 -0.77 -11.03 -23.83
C LEU A 505 -0.53 -9.51 -23.75
N PHE A 506 -1.59 -8.71 -23.71
CA PHE A 506 -1.53 -7.25 -23.85
C PHE A 506 -2.16 -6.45 -22.71
N ASN A 507 -2.81 -7.09 -21.73
CA ASN A 507 -3.41 -6.40 -20.58
C ASN A 507 -2.40 -5.97 -19.50
N SER A 508 -1.17 -6.44 -19.59
CA SER A 508 -0.09 -6.07 -18.67
C SER A 508 1.25 -6.12 -19.38
N GLU A 509 2.22 -5.35 -18.90
CA GLU A 509 3.62 -5.48 -19.30
C GLU A 509 4.38 -6.39 -18.33
N LEU A 510 5.52 -6.96 -18.75
CA LEU A 510 6.44 -7.58 -17.80
C LEU A 510 7.01 -6.50 -16.85
N SER A 511 6.81 -6.69 -15.55
CA SER A 511 7.32 -5.77 -14.53
C SER A 511 8.83 -5.93 -14.35
N PHE A 512 9.57 -4.83 -14.42
CA PHE A 512 10.97 -4.76 -14.02
C PHE A 512 11.04 -4.58 -12.51
N GLY A 513 11.59 -5.56 -11.78
CA GLY A 513 11.73 -5.51 -10.32
C GLY A 513 13.15 -5.81 -9.86
N THR A 514 13.34 -6.01 -8.56
CA THR A 514 14.64 -6.37 -7.96
C THR A 514 15.26 -7.62 -8.60
N GLY A 515 14.43 -8.54 -9.11
CA GLY A 515 14.83 -9.75 -9.81
C GLY A 515 15.11 -9.61 -11.32
N GLY A 516 15.01 -8.40 -11.87
CA GLY A 516 14.96 -8.10 -13.31
C GLY A 516 13.61 -8.44 -13.95
N LEU A 517 13.54 -8.47 -15.29
CA LEU A 517 12.43 -9.06 -16.03
C LEU A 517 12.54 -10.58 -16.02
N ARG A 518 11.41 -11.26 -15.89
CA ARG A 518 11.27 -12.70 -16.18
C ARG A 518 9.91 -12.96 -16.80
N GLY A 519 9.88 -13.78 -17.84
CA GLY A 519 8.63 -14.15 -18.49
C GLY A 519 8.80 -15.31 -19.45
N ILE A 520 7.66 -15.89 -19.84
CA ILE A 520 7.61 -16.89 -20.90
C ILE A 520 8.01 -16.23 -22.21
N ILE A 521 8.80 -16.92 -23.02
CA ILE A 521 9.22 -16.46 -24.35
C ILE A 521 8.01 -16.50 -25.29
N GLY A 522 7.76 -15.41 -26.02
CA GLY A 522 6.65 -15.30 -26.97
C GLY A 522 6.28 -13.86 -27.34
N VAL A 523 5.31 -13.68 -28.23
CA VAL A 523 4.86 -12.34 -28.64
C VAL A 523 3.90 -11.73 -27.61
N GLY A 524 3.99 -10.43 -27.37
CA GLY A 524 3.14 -9.69 -26.43
C GLY A 524 3.94 -8.83 -25.44
N LEU A 525 3.23 -7.98 -24.69
CA LEU A 525 3.85 -7.09 -23.71
C LEU A 525 4.23 -7.80 -22.40
N ASN A 526 3.52 -8.87 -22.04
CA ASN A 526 3.85 -9.70 -20.87
C ASN A 526 4.68 -10.95 -21.20
N ARG A 527 5.44 -10.92 -22.30
CA ARG A 527 6.30 -12.02 -22.75
C ARG A 527 7.74 -11.54 -22.94
N MET A 528 8.68 -12.47 -22.80
CA MET A 528 10.07 -12.21 -23.18
C MET A 528 10.21 -12.32 -24.70
N ASN A 529 10.57 -11.21 -25.33
CA ASN A 529 10.85 -11.12 -26.75
C ASN A 529 11.81 -9.96 -27.01
N THR A 530 12.30 -9.87 -28.25
CA THR A 530 13.25 -8.85 -28.69
C THR A 530 12.74 -7.43 -28.41
N TYR A 531 11.44 -7.15 -28.62
CA TYR A 531 10.88 -5.80 -28.43
C TYR A 531 10.91 -5.36 -26.97
N VAL A 532 10.53 -6.24 -26.05
CA VAL A 532 10.57 -5.97 -24.60
C VAL A 532 12.02 -5.82 -24.12
N VAL A 533 12.94 -6.66 -24.61
CA VAL A 533 14.39 -6.55 -24.31
C VAL A 533 14.97 -5.22 -24.80
N ARG A 534 14.63 -4.82 -26.03
CA ARG A 534 15.08 -3.53 -26.59
C ARG A 534 14.49 -2.33 -25.84
N LYS A 535 13.18 -2.34 -25.52
CA LYS A 535 12.53 -1.30 -24.69
C LYS A 535 13.23 -1.14 -23.35
N THR A 536 13.49 -2.26 -22.68
CA THR A 536 14.16 -2.30 -21.37
C THR A 536 15.57 -1.72 -21.46
N THR A 537 16.31 -2.10 -22.50
CA THR A 537 17.67 -1.62 -22.74
C THR A 537 17.69 -0.13 -23.10
N GLN A 538 16.72 0.36 -23.87
CA GLN A 538 16.56 1.79 -24.16
C GLN A 538 16.29 2.58 -22.88
N GLY A 539 15.46 2.06 -21.98
CA GLY A 539 15.21 2.66 -20.66
C GLY A 539 16.49 2.75 -19.82
N LEU A 540 17.29 1.68 -19.78
CA LEU A 540 18.60 1.67 -19.13
C LEU A 540 19.57 2.67 -19.77
N ALA A 541 19.62 2.75 -21.09
CA ALA A 541 20.48 3.70 -21.79
C ALA A 541 20.10 5.16 -21.47
N ASN A 542 18.80 5.47 -21.46
CA ASN A 542 18.29 6.78 -21.07
C ASN A 542 18.66 7.13 -19.63
N TYR A 543 18.50 6.18 -18.70
CA TYR A 543 18.88 6.33 -17.31
C TYR A 543 20.39 6.62 -17.16
N LEU A 544 21.25 5.80 -17.78
CA LEU A 544 22.70 5.93 -17.64
C LEU A 544 23.22 7.24 -18.24
N ASN A 545 22.72 7.64 -19.41
CA ASN A 545 23.11 8.91 -20.05
C ASN A 545 22.65 10.12 -19.22
N LYS A 546 21.49 10.04 -18.55
CA LYS A 546 21.03 11.08 -17.63
C LYS A 546 21.88 11.13 -16.36
N GLN A 547 22.26 9.97 -15.81
CA GLN A 547 22.99 9.88 -14.55
C GLN A 547 24.45 10.29 -14.68
N TYR A 548 25.06 10.06 -15.85
CA TYR A 548 26.48 10.32 -16.08
C TYR A 548 26.70 11.25 -17.29
N PRO A 549 26.17 12.49 -17.29
CA PRO A 549 26.20 13.37 -18.47
C PRO A 549 27.61 13.85 -18.85
N ALA A 550 28.55 13.81 -17.90
CA ALA A 550 29.94 14.20 -18.10
C ALA A 550 30.87 13.04 -18.48
N ALA A 551 30.35 11.80 -18.57
CA ALA A 551 31.18 10.64 -18.92
C ALA A 551 31.54 10.68 -20.42
N ARG A 552 32.84 10.61 -20.73
CA ARG A 552 33.33 10.63 -22.11
C ARG A 552 32.83 9.44 -22.94
N GLN A 553 32.72 8.26 -22.32
CA GLN A 553 32.13 7.06 -22.92
C GLN A 553 31.74 6.08 -21.79
N LEU A 554 30.46 5.73 -21.70
CA LEU A 554 29.97 4.76 -20.72
C LEU A 554 30.21 3.33 -21.22
N LYS A 555 30.51 2.42 -20.29
CA LYS A 555 30.68 0.99 -20.57
C LYS A 555 29.63 0.16 -19.85
N VAL A 556 29.04 -0.82 -20.54
CA VAL A 556 28.10 -1.78 -19.97
C VAL A 556 28.51 -3.20 -20.36
N ALA A 557 28.72 -4.06 -19.37
CA ALA A 557 29.06 -5.47 -19.59
C ALA A 557 27.80 -6.33 -19.76
N ILE A 558 27.82 -7.31 -20.66
CA ILE A 558 26.67 -8.14 -21.01
C ILE A 558 27.06 -9.62 -20.98
N ALA A 559 26.40 -10.38 -20.12
CA ALA A 559 26.50 -11.83 -20.02
C ALA A 559 25.14 -12.48 -20.32
N TYR A 560 25.16 -13.77 -20.62
CA TYR A 560 23.95 -14.55 -20.84
C TYR A 560 24.14 -16.01 -20.46
N ASP A 561 23.04 -16.72 -20.23
CA ASP A 561 23.04 -18.15 -19.91
C ASP A 561 22.68 -19.03 -21.12
N THR A 562 22.49 -20.33 -20.88
CA THR A 562 22.24 -21.36 -21.89
C THR A 562 20.76 -21.47 -22.31
N ARG A 563 19.88 -20.56 -21.87
CA ARG A 563 18.46 -20.60 -22.23
C ARG A 563 18.23 -20.25 -23.70
N LEU A 564 17.07 -20.68 -24.20
CA LEU A 564 16.59 -20.30 -25.53
C LEU A 564 16.54 -18.77 -25.67
N TYR A 565 17.04 -18.26 -26.79
CA TYR A 565 17.13 -16.84 -27.14
C TYR A 565 18.05 -15.98 -26.26
N SER A 566 18.80 -16.56 -25.31
CA SER A 566 19.67 -15.78 -24.41
C SER A 566 20.79 -15.05 -25.16
N GLN A 567 21.39 -15.69 -26.17
CA GLN A 567 22.42 -15.08 -27.02
C GLN A 567 21.84 -13.96 -27.88
N GLU A 568 20.69 -14.19 -28.50
CA GLU A 568 20.01 -13.21 -29.35
C GLU A 568 19.57 -11.99 -28.55
N PHE A 569 19.01 -12.17 -27.35
CA PHE A 569 18.66 -11.06 -26.48
C PHE A 569 19.89 -10.29 -25.97
N ALA A 570 21.02 -10.96 -25.73
CA ALA A 570 22.26 -10.30 -25.37
C ALA A 570 22.81 -9.45 -26.52
N GLU A 571 22.75 -9.96 -27.75
CA GLU A 571 23.12 -9.22 -28.95
C GLU A 571 22.24 -7.97 -29.12
N GLU A 572 20.92 -8.13 -29.03
CA GLU A 572 19.97 -7.02 -29.17
C GLU A 572 20.16 -5.94 -28.10
N THR A 573 20.49 -6.37 -26.88
CA THR A 573 20.88 -5.46 -25.80
C THR A 573 22.13 -4.65 -26.18
N ALA A 574 23.15 -5.31 -26.73
CA ALA A 574 24.39 -4.66 -27.12
C ALA A 574 24.17 -3.62 -28.23
N LEU A 575 23.35 -3.95 -29.23
CA LEU A 575 23.05 -3.05 -30.35
C LEU A 575 22.24 -1.81 -29.93
N VAL A 576 21.31 -1.95 -28.98
CA VAL A 576 20.56 -0.81 -28.43
C VAL A 576 21.48 0.11 -27.62
N LEU A 577 22.37 -0.44 -26.80
CA LEU A 577 23.35 0.35 -26.06
C LEU A 577 24.28 1.12 -27.00
N ALA A 578 24.80 0.44 -28.02
CA ALA A 578 25.66 1.06 -29.04
C ALA A 578 24.95 2.20 -29.78
N ALA A 579 23.68 2.01 -30.16
CA ALA A 579 22.89 3.05 -30.82
C ALA A 579 22.64 4.29 -29.92
N ASN A 580 22.81 4.15 -28.61
CA ASN A 580 22.70 5.23 -27.63
C ASN A 580 24.08 5.76 -27.16
N GLY A 581 25.15 5.43 -27.87
CA GLY A 581 26.52 5.92 -27.59
C GLY A 581 27.20 5.27 -26.40
N ILE A 582 26.64 4.17 -25.88
CA ILE A 582 27.20 3.40 -24.76
C ILE A 582 27.99 2.23 -25.33
N GLN A 583 29.24 2.06 -24.87
CA GLN A 583 30.07 0.92 -25.27
C GLN A 583 29.57 -0.36 -24.60
N ALA A 584 29.07 -1.30 -25.39
CA ALA A 584 28.64 -2.62 -24.97
C ALA A 584 29.82 -3.60 -25.00
N LEU A 585 30.10 -4.24 -23.86
CA LEU A 585 31.10 -5.29 -23.70
C LEU A 585 30.40 -6.63 -23.55
N ILE A 586 30.34 -7.44 -24.61
CA ILE A 586 29.58 -8.69 -24.64
C ILE A 586 30.50 -9.89 -24.53
N PHE A 587 30.13 -10.88 -23.72
CA PHE A 587 30.84 -12.16 -23.69
C PHE A 587 30.57 -13.00 -24.94
N PRO A 588 31.56 -13.73 -25.48
CA PRO A 588 31.41 -14.50 -26.72
C PRO A 588 30.61 -15.81 -26.55
N SER A 589 30.41 -16.25 -25.30
CA SER A 589 29.72 -17.49 -24.96
C SER A 589 29.09 -17.36 -23.56
N PRO A 590 28.22 -18.29 -23.13
CA PRO A 590 27.54 -18.17 -21.85
C PRO A 590 28.48 -17.94 -20.67
N ARG A 591 28.10 -17.06 -19.74
CA ARG A 591 28.88 -16.72 -18.55
C ARG A 591 28.03 -16.70 -17.29
N PRO A 592 28.55 -17.20 -16.16
CA PRO A 592 27.82 -17.15 -14.91
C PRO A 592 27.70 -15.71 -14.41
N THR A 593 26.58 -15.39 -13.77
CA THR A 593 26.33 -14.09 -13.12
C THR A 593 27.49 -13.56 -12.26
N PRO A 594 28.19 -14.34 -11.41
CA PRO A 594 29.35 -13.85 -10.67
C PRO A 594 30.52 -13.39 -11.55
N HIS A 595 30.66 -13.94 -12.76
CA HIS A 595 31.67 -13.48 -13.71
C HIS A 595 31.32 -12.09 -14.23
N LEU A 596 30.07 -11.86 -14.62
CA LEU A 596 29.60 -10.51 -14.97
C LEU A 596 29.87 -9.51 -13.82
N SER A 597 29.51 -9.88 -12.59
CA SER A 597 29.77 -9.06 -11.38
C SER A 597 31.23 -8.68 -11.21
N PHE A 598 32.15 -9.63 -11.46
CA PHE A 598 33.59 -9.37 -11.49
C PHE A 598 33.98 -8.41 -12.61
N THR A 599 33.56 -8.68 -13.85
CA THR A 599 33.90 -7.87 -15.04
C THR A 599 33.42 -6.43 -14.93
N ILE A 600 32.24 -6.18 -14.36
CA ILE A 600 31.74 -4.82 -14.13
C ILE A 600 32.75 -4.00 -13.32
N ARG A 601 33.25 -4.58 -12.22
CA ARG A 601 34.20 -3.91 -11.32
C ARG A 601 35.57 -3.77 -11.96
N GLU A 602 36.05 -4.85 -12.58
CA GLU A 602 37.38 -4.90 -13.19
C GLU A 602 37.51 -3.89 -14.34
N LEU A 603 36.50 -3.83 -15.20
CA LEU A 603 36.49 -2.94 -16.37
C LEU A 603 35.83 -1.58 -16.08
N LYS A 604 35.45 -1.30 -14.82
CA LYS A 604 34.79 -0.06 -14.36
C LYS A 604 33.58 0.30 -15.22
N CYS A 605 32.70 -0.68 -15.44
CA CYS A 605 31.46 -0.47 -16.17
C CYS A 605 30.47 0.34 -15.31
N ALA A 606 29.66 1.18 -15.97
CA ALA A 606 28.61 1.94 -15.32
C ALA A 606 27.42 1.06 -14.89
N ALA A 607 27.23 -0.07 -15.58
CA ALA A 607 26.28 -1.11 -15.25
C ALA A 607 26.71 -2.43 -15.90
N GLY A 608 26.01 -3.52 -15.56
CA GLY A 608 26.03 -4.74 -16.36
C GLY A 608 24.67 -5.38 -16.49
N ILE A 609 24.54 -6.28 -17.46
CA ILE A 609 23.29 -6.95 -17.82
C ILE A 609 23.55 -8.45 -17.89
N VAL A 610 22.67 -9.25 -17.28
CA VAL A 610 22.64 -10.69 -17.50
C VAL A 610 21.30 -11.14 -18.06
N ILE A 611 21.34 -11.81 -19.20
CA ILE A 611 20.17 -12.46 -19.81
C ILE A 611 20.04 -13.85 -19.22
N THR A 612 19.10 -14.01 -18.29
CA THR A 612 18.84 -15.28 -17.59
C THR A 612 17.54 -15.21 -16.78
N ALA A 613 16.77 -16.31 -16.79
CA ALA A 613 15.72 -16.57 -15.79
C ALA A 613 16.19 -17.50 -14.66
N SER A 614 17.51 -17.62 -14.44
CA SER A 614 18.13 -18.48 -13.42
C SER A 614 17.70 -19.94 -13.55
N HIS A 615 16.82 -20.43 -12.68
CA HIS A 615 16.36 -21.82 -12.60
C HIS A 615 14.90 -22.01 -13.06
N ASN A 616 14.27 -20.96 -13.61
CA ASN A 616 12.92 -21.07 -14.16
C ASN A 616 12.84 -22.15 -15.28
N PRO A 617 11.65 -22.67 -15.60
CA PRO A 617 11.49 -23.65 -16.68
C PRO A 617 12.06 -23.19 -18.05
N PRO A 618 12.38 -24.10 -18.99
CA PRO A 618 13.07 -23.77 -20.25
C PRO A 618 12.35 -22.75 -21.14
N GLN A 619 11.03 -22.66 -21.05
CA GLN A 619 10.21 -21.69 -21.77
C GLN A 619 10.33 -20.25 -21.23
N TYR A 620 11.03 -20.04 -20.12
CA TYR A 620 11.27 -18.72 -19.55
C TYR A 620 12.64 -18.17 -19.93
N ASN A 621 12.71 -16.87 -20.15
CA ASN A 621 13.95 -16.11 -20.12
C ASN A 621 13.81 -14.87 -19.22
N GLY A 622 14.88 -14.11 -19.04
CA GLY A 622 14.89 -12.94 -18.19
C GLY A 622 16.01 -11.98 -18.52
N TYR A 623 15.94 -10.79 -17.93
CA TYR A 623 16.88 -9.68 -18.15
C TYR A 623 17.11 -9.01 -16.80
N LYS A 624 18.34 -8.99 -16.32
CA LYS A 624 18.68 -8.38 -15.01
C LYS A 624 19.77 -7.34 -15.18
N VAL A 625 19.69 -6.27 -14.39
CA VAL A 625 20.67 -5.18 -14.38
C VAL A 625 21.47 -5.20 -13.09
N TYR A 626 22.74 -4.87 -13.20
CA TYR A 626 23.74 -4.82 -12.15
C TYR A 626 24.33 -3.40 -12.10
N GLY A 627 24.52 -2.88 -10.90
CA GLY A 627 25.12 -1.57 -10.66
C GLY A 627 26.64 -1.58 -10.88
N PRO A 628 27.29 -0.40 -10.80
CA PRO A 628 28.74 -0.26 -10.99
C PRO A 628 29.57 -0.96 -9.89
N ASP A 629 28.96 -1.29 -8.76
CA ASP A 629 29.53 -2.11 -7.69
C ASP A 629 29.55 -3.61 -8.02
N GLY A 630 28.98 -4.00 -9.17
CA GLY A 630 28.83 -5.40 -9.59
C GLY A 630 27.75 -6.14 -8.80
N ALA A 631 26.94 -5.46 -7.99
CA ALA A 631 25.78 -6.06 -7.34
C ALA A 631 24.55 -5.96 -8.24
N GLN A 632 23.60 -6.87 -8.07
CA GLN A 632 22.32 -6.76 -8.76
C GLN A 632 21.62 -5.47 -8.31
N ALA A 633 21.01 -4.74 -9.26
CA ALA A 633 20.34 -3.49 -8.96
C ALA A 633 19.25 -3.69 -7.87
N VAL A 634 19.24 -2.79 -6.89
CA VAL A 634 18.23 -2.67 -5.81
C VAL A 634 17.71 -1.24 -5.74
N SER A 635 16.69 -0.95 -4.92
CA SER A 635 16.22 0.42 -4.68
C SER A 635 17.35 1.29 -4.08
N PRO A 636 17.51 2.56 -4.51
CA PRO A 636 16.65 3.34 -5.42
C PRO A 636 16.94 3.15 -6.92
N PHE A 637 18.05 2.50 -7.31
CA PHE A 637 18.45 2.34 -8.71
C PHE A 637 17.37 1.61 -9.54
N VAL A 638 16.78 0.54 -9.02
CA VAL A 638 15.70 -0.20 -9.72
C VAL A 638 14.45 0.67 -9.90
N ASP A 639 14.13 1.56 -8.97
CA ASP A 639 12.91 2.38 -9.04
C ASP A 639 13.05 3.43 -10.15
N GLU A 640 14.19 4.11 -10.20
CA GLU A 640 14.50 5.09 -11.25
C GLU A 640 14.63 4.43 -12.63
N LEU A 641 15.26 3.26 -12.70
CA LEU A 641 15.33 2.48 -13.94
C LEU A 641 13.94 2.05 -14.41
N THR A 642 13.07 1.59 -13.50
CA THR A 642 11.69 1.20 -13.81
C THR A 642 10.90 2.38 -14.36
N GLN A 643 11.06 3.57 -13.75
CA GLN A 643 10.46 4.80 -14.26
C GLN A 643 11.00 5.16 -15.66
N ALA A 644 12.30 5.03 -15.90
CA ALA A 644 12.92 5.29 -17.20
C ALA A 644 12.39 4.33 -18.28
N ILE A 645 12.29 3.02 -17.98
CA ILE A 645 11.72 2.02 -18.90
C ILE A 645 10.25 2.34 -19.21
N ALA A 646 9.47 2.74 -18.20
CA ALA A 646 8.06 3.06 -18.38
C ALA A 646 7.83 4.29 -19.27
N GLN A 647 8.83 5.15 -19.49
CA GLN A 647 8.75 6.31 -20.37
C GLN A 647 9.06 5.99 -21.84
N VAL A 648 9.59 4.79 -22.13
CA VAL A 648 9.95 4.38 -23.50
C VAL A 648 8.73 3.84 -24.24
N ASP A 649 8.38 4.45 -25.37
CA ASP A 649 7.48 3.86 -26.35
C ASP A 649 8.21 2.73 -27.12
N ILE A 650 7.66 1.53 -27.06
CA ILE A 650 8.29 0.31 -27.61
C ILE A 650 8.50 0.36 -29.13
N PHE A 651 7.78 1.21 -29.86
CA PHE A 651 7.87 1.31 -31.32
C PHE A 651 8.56 2.59 -31.79
N LYS A 652 8.52 3.67 -31.00
CA LYS A 652 9.01 4.98 -31.43
C LYS A 652 10.38 5.35 -30.88
N ASP A 653 10.64 4.98 -29.62
CA ASP A 653 11.79 5.53 -28.89
C ASP A 653 13.02 4.62 -28.95
N VAL A 654 12.83 3.34 -29.29
CA VAL A 654 13.88 2.33 -29.32
C VAL A 654 14.82 2.55 -30.50
N ARG A 655 16.09 2.83 -30.20
CA ARG A 655 17.16 2.97 -31.19
C ARG A 655 17.97 1.67 -31.28
N THR A 656 18.34 1.27 -32.48
CA THR A 656 19.25 0.14 -32.73
C THR A 656 20.17 0.47 -33.92
N MET A 657 21.23 -0.31 -34.09
CA MET A 657 22.18 -0.19 -35.19
C MET A 657 22.71 -1.56 -35.61
N SER A 658 23.35 -1.65 -36.77
CA SER A 658 23.94 -2.91 -37.22
C SER A 658 25.15 -3.28 -36.37
N ARG A 659 25.39 -4.59 -36.18
CA ARG A 659 26.57 -5.10 -35.46
C ARG A 659 27.86 -4.55 -36.05
N ARG A 660 27.98 -4.60 -37.38
CA ARG A 660 29.13 -4.09 -38.12
C ARG A 660 29.40 -2.61 -37.82
N ASP A 661 28.36 -1.78 -37.81
CA ASP A 661 28.52 -0.35 -37.50
C ASP A 661 28.90 -0.14 -36.04
N ALA A 662 28.39 -0.95 -35.11
CA ALA A 662 28.71 -0.86 -33.69
C ALA A 662 30.18 -1.23 -33.43
N GLU A 663 30.68 -2.28 -34.10
CA GLU A 663 32.09 -2.71 -34.04
C GLU A 663 33.01 -1.65 -34.67
N ILE A 664 32.69 -1.14 -35.88
CA ILE A 664 33.48 -0.10 -36.56
C ILE A 664 33.59 1.17 -35.72
N LYS A 665 32.51 1.56 -35.03
CA LYS A 665 32.50 2.73 -34.14
C LYS A 665 33.13 2.48 -32.76
N GLY A 666 33.60 1.26 -32.48
CA GLY A 666 34.14 0.87 -31.18
C GLY A 666 33.10 0.89 -30.05
N LEU A 667 31.82 0.78 -30.38
CA LEU A 667 30.69 0.78 -29.44
C LEU A 667 30.23 -0.62 -29.08
N LEU A 668 30.68 -1.65 -29.80
CA LEU A 668 30.53 -3.05 -29.44
C LEU A 668 31.90 -3.71 -29.38
N THR A 669 32.20 -4.35 -28.25
CA THR A 669 33.44 -5.12 -28.05
C THR A 669 33.08 -6.50 -27.53
N VAL A 670 33.54 -7.53 -28.24
CA VAL A 670 33.48 -8.91 -27.74
C VAL A 670 34.65 -9.09 -26.78
N LEU A 671 34.36 -9.48 -25.54
CA LEU A 671 35.38 -9.71 -24.52
C LEU A 671 36.25 -10.92 -24.91
N ASP A 672 37.56 -10.77 -24.75
CA ASP A 672 38.55 -11.83 -25.00
C ASP A 672 38.70 -12.77 -23.79
N SER A 673 39.64 -13.71 -23.89
CA SER A 673 39.93 -14.68 -22.82
C SER A 673 40.73 -14.09 -21.65
N GLU A 674 41.23 -12.86 -21.73
CA GLU A 674 42.04 -12.27 -20.64
C GLU A 674 41.17 -12.04 -19.40
N ILE A 675 39.95 -11.52 -19.59
CA ILE A 675 39.02 -11.33 -18.47
C ILE A 675 38.62 -12.66 -17.82
N ASP A 676 38.51 -13.73 -18.63
CA ASP A 676 38.22 -15.08 -18.13
C ASP A 676 39.35 -15.59 -17.24
N GLN A 677 40.61 -15.33 -17.62
CA GLN A 677 41.78 -15.68 -16.83
C GLN A 677 41.83 -14.88 -15.52
N CYS A 678 41.62 -13.55 -15.57
CA CYS A 678 41.58 -12.71 -14.36
C CYS A 678 40.50 -13.18 -13.37
N TYR A 679 39.32 -13.55 -13.88
CA TYR A 679 38.25 -14.10 -13.04
C TYR A 679 38.66 -15.43 -12.38
N LEU A 680 39.21 -16.37 -13.16
CA LEU A 680 39.65 -17.67 -12.64
C LEU A 680 40.73 -17.53 -11.58
N GLU A 681 41.74 -16.70 -11.82
CA GLU A 681 42.81 -16.42 -10.85
C GLU A 681 42.27 -15.81 -9.57
N LYS A 682 41.32 -14.87 -9.69
CA LYS A 682 40.68 -14.25 -8.52
C LYS A 682 39.87 -15.25 -7.71
N VAL A 683 39.09 -16.11 -8.35
CA VAL A 683 38.30 -17.13 -7.63
C VAL A 683 39.22 -18.18 -7.02
N ALA A 684 40.27 -18.61 -7.72
CA ALA A 684 41.27 -19.53 -7.20
C ALA A 684 41.98 -18.97 -5.97
N SER A 685 42.25 -17.66 -5.92
CA SER A 685 42.87 -17.01 -4.76
C SER A 685 41.98 -16.99 -3.51
N LEU A 686 40.66 -17.21 -3.65
CA LEU A 686 39.74 -17.29 -2.51
C LEU A 686 39.70 -18.68 -1.87
N ALA A 687 40.31 -19.69 -2.50
CA ALA A 687 40.38 -21.04 -1.94
C ALA A 687 41.21 -21.04 -0.65
N GLN A 688 40.55 -21.35 0.48
CA GLN A 688 41.19 -21.35 1.81
C GLN A 688 42.11 -22.56 2.05
N SER A 689 41.94 -23.64 1.29
CA SER A 689 42.73 -24.86 1.43
C SER A 689 42.80 -25.63 0.11
N LYS A 690 43.98 -26.17 -0.20
CA LYS A 690 44.15 -27.18 -1.25
C LYS A 690 43.92 -28.58 -0.65
N PRO A 691 43.34 -29.53 -1.41
CA PRO A 691 43.13 -30.87 -0.90
C PRO A 691 44.48 -31.53 -0.58
N GLN A 692 44.64 -32.01 0.67
CA GLN A 692 45.85 -32.73 1.12
C GLN A 692 45.88 -34.19 0.65
N GLN A 693 44.73 -34.71 0.21
CA GLN A 693 44.54 -36.06 -0.32
C GLN A 693 43.69 -36.02 -1.59
N LYS A 694 43.77 -37.05 -2.42
CA LYS A 694 42.97 -37.15 -3.65
C LYS A 694 41.48 -37.28 -3.31
N ILE A 695 40.68 -36.26 -3.63
CA ILE A 695 39.23 -36.24 -3.42
C ILE A 695 38.54 -36.42 -4.76
N LYS A 696 37.66 -37.43 -4.87
CA LYS A 696 36.79 -37.61 -6.03
C LYS A 696 35.63 -36.62 -5.96
N VAL A 697 35.53 -35.75 -6.96
CA VAL A 697 34.47 -34.73 -7.08
C VAL A 697 33.53 -35.14 -8.20
N VAL A 698 32.22 -35.14 -7.93
CA VAL A 698 31.18 -35.28 -8.94
C VAL A 698 30.60 -33.90 -9.18
N PHE A 699 30.71 -33.39 -10.41
CA PHE A 699 30.15 -32.09 -10.79
C PHE A 699 29.03 -32.26 -11.81
N THR A 700 27.88 -31.68 -11.48
CA THR A 700 26.72 -31.58 -12.35
C THR A 700 26.55 -30.12 -12.78
N PRO A 701 26.69 -29.80 -14.08
CA PRO A 701 26.48 -28.45 -14.56
C PRO A 701 24.99 -28.11 -14.76
N LEU A 702 24.10 -29.10 -14.81
CA LEU A 702 22.66 -28.94 -15.08
C LEU A 702 22.37 -28.12 -16.35
N HIS A 703 23.15 -28.34 -17.41
CA HIS A 703 23.19 -27.55 -18.66
C HIS A 703 23.45 -26.06 -18.45
N GLY A 704 23.95 -25.66 -17.27
CA GLY A 704 24.16 -24.27 -16.88
C GLY A 704 25.57 -23.77 -17.18
N THR A 705 25.77 -22.47 -16.95
CA THR A 705 27.02 -21.75 -17.23
C THR A 705 28.22 -22.18 -16.37
N GLY A 706 28.00 -23.03 -15.37
CA GLY A 706 29.06 -23.57 -14.51
C GLY A 706 30.06 -24.45 -15.28
N LEU A 707 29.61 -25.09 -16.36
CA LEU A 707 30.47 -25.93 -17.22
C LEU A 707 31.67 -25.16 -17.78
N CYS A 708 31.51 -23.86 -18.04
CA CYS A 708 32.55 -23.02 -18.64
C CYS A 708 33.76 -22.78 -17.71
N PHE A 709 33.61 -22.93 -16.39
CA PHE A 709 34.64 -22.49 -15.42
C PHE A 709 34.95 -23.48 -14.31
N ILE A 710 33.93 -24.16 -13.77
CA ILE A 710 34.10 -25.01 -12.59
C ILE A 710 35.10 -26.16 -12.82
N PRO A 711 35.09 -26.88 -13.98
CA PRO A 711 36.08 -27.92 -14.21
C PRO A 711 37.53 -27.40 -14.23
N THR A 712 37.76 -26.24 -14.83
CA THR A 712 39.07 -25.59 -14.89
C THR A 712 39.50 -25.11 -13.51
N LEU A 713 38.61 -24.47 -12.76
CA LEU A 713 38.87 -23.95 -11.41
C LEU A 713 39.18 -25.08 -10.41
N LEU A 714 38.44 -26.18 -10.46
CA LEU A 714 38.70 -27.35 -9.61
C LEU A 714 40.08 -27.94 -9.88
N LYS A 715 40.46 -28.09 -11.16
CA LYS A 715 41.81 -28.55 -11.54
C LYS A 715 42.89 -27.58 -11.03
N GLN A 716 42.72 -26.27 -11.21
CA GLN A 716 43.68 -25.25 -10.75
C GLN A 716 43.85 -25.22 -9.22
N THR A 717 42.80 -25.57 -8.47
CA THR A 717 42.81 -25.60 -6.99
C THR A 717 43.21 -26.96 -6.39
N GLY A 718 43.57 -27.94 -7.23
CA GLY A 718 44.11 -29.24 -6.82
C GLY A 718 43.11 -30.40 -6.82
N PHE A 719 41.85 -30.17 -7.21
CA PHE A 719 40.83 -31.21 -7.35
C PHE A 719 40.90 -31.84 -8.75
N VAL A 720 41.83 -32.78 -8.93
CA VAL A 720 42.11 -33.41 -10.24
C VAL A 720 41.27 -34.66 -10.56
N ASP A 721 40.64 -35.28 -9.56
CA ASP A 721 39.75 -36.44 -9.73
C ASP A 721 38.30 -36.00 -9.90
N LEU A 722 38.00 -35.42 -11.07
CA LEU A 722 36.71 -34.82 -11.39
C LEU A 722 35.91 -35.70 -12.35
N PHE A 723 34.72 -36.12 -11.92
CA PHE A 723 33.71 -36.77 -12.76
C PHE A 723 32.64 -35.77 -13.18
N LEU A 724 32.47 -35.59 -14.49
CA LEU A 724 31.41 -34.78 -15.08
C LEU A 724 30.23 -35.65 -15.47
N VAL A 725 29.01 -35.20 -15.16
CA VAL A 725 27.78 -35.89 -15.56
C VAL A 725 27.49 -35.58 -17.04
N ASN A 726 27.80 -36.51 -17.94
CA ASN A 726 27.75 -36.31 -19.39
C ASN A 726 26.35 -35.96 -19.91
N GLU A 727 25.31 -36.51 -19.29
CA GLU A 727 23.90 -36.30 -19.66
C GLU A 727 23.43 -34.86 -19.44
N GLN A 728 24.22 -34.07 -18.71
CA GLN A 728 23.85 -32.71 -18.27
C GLN A 728 24.79 -31.64 -18.83
N MET A 729 25.70 -31.99 -19.75
CA MET A 729 26.63 -31.05 -20.37
C MET A 729 25.95 -30.12 -21.37
#